data_AF-A0A238FB54-F1
#
_entry.id   AF-A0A238FB54-F1
#
_cell.length_a   1.000
_cell.length_b   1.000
_cell.length_c   1.000
_cell.angle_alpha   90.00
_cell.angle_beta   90.00
_cell.angle_gamma   90.00
#
_symmetry.space_group_name_H-M   'P 1'
#
loop_
_entity.id
_entity.type
_entity.pdbx_description
1 polymer ?
#
loop_
_entity_poly.entity_id
_entity_poly.type
_entity_poly.pdbx_seq_one_letter_code
_entity_poly.pdbx_strand_id
1 'polypeptide(L)'
;MPSSDPGDLVASIDQLVLAIRRTHLGPTCRLTAAPRTRARRRLDHLSRLLISVQRLTRGLPHDRTTALSDWIRLSTLLQLVDQDCFEHSGSSEDEDDDEQDDRRRQGSGSSATRHTLHQLIQEIQEQVIRPISLFTRKRRRPRDPTSSTDDEEPRPTPSPEPSPPRTTPETLRERLDQAYALHLAVHDPDQLDQHRKIGPLPLPPAPLVSNSAPPPDPEESFEPPLSTTERILSRFPPQWTQTTLSRLHSNPQPTLDELKRLLWTYADPLIPSRLGQRQLKPLLRAQFLSPTPRPLDYPNFKSKALHPLFELLGRLCSPARDEQARALVEQLERSQQVDDVVQMTVAVLVMMDQMEVDLRFARRMAERHLGAESDGRKGREQKAIEVEREVVREVGRRMGSGTVKEETERWIRARIGPSDIPRTMGNGFRKALLEAMFDSRAVSCIDIDPIATATSMEEGPPNRLPLTLLVPAPRIFKLQNQLQALIIVACLNSIVNANLGAGNRTQTQAQEERSVLMTRLWALLKGMVDFDSSGTGREVDTTLVNLLDELMRTYRRTRTHVGEDGESGMKEKEVEMGFKRRLESVLRYEDPVFRLFSKRLKEGIEMELEKAFSSTSASMSGTGRSVPIGLKTGRQVLTSSASSSSSSNPTSQARKRFETLDFQPVSIKGFEGLQEPLGQVIHQIERLLHWVHKVWGNELDWNMQA
;
A
#
# COMPACT_ATOMS: atom_id res chain seq x y z
N MET A 1 49.84 25.62 -16.32
CA MET A 1 49.44 25.54 -14.91
C MET A 1 48.55 26.72 -14.61
N PRO A 2 47.22 26.61 -14.76
CA PRO A 2 46.33 27.68 -14.35
C PRO A 2 46.26 27.74 -12.83
N SER A 3 46.18 28.95 -12.31
CA SER A 3 46.07 29.29 -10.89
C SER A 3 44.83 28.67 -10.27
N SER A 4 44.95 28.22 -9.01
CA SER A 4 43.84 27.76 -8.17
C SER A 4 43.00 28.94 -7.67
N ASP A 5 42.51 29.77 -8.59
CA ASP A 5 41.59 30.86 -8.29
C ASP A 5 40.15 30.35 -8.44
N PRO A 6 39.28 30.40 -7.41
CA PRO A 6 37.87 30.00 -7.51
C PRO A 6 37.10 30.70 -8.65
N GLY A 7 37.58 31.86 -9.13
CA GLY A 7 37.02 32.53 -10.32
C GLY A 7 37.12 31.68 -11.59
N ASP A 8 38.24 30.99 -11.81
CA ASP A 8 38.48 30.17 -13.00
C ASP A 8 37.59 28.92 -13.02
N LEU A 9 37.28 28.37 -11.84
CA LEU A 9 36.36 27.24 -11.67
C LEU A 9 34.92 27.65 -12.02
N VAL A 10 34.46 28.81 -11.54
CA VAL A 10 33.12 29.34 -11.87
C VAL A 10 33.00 29.62 -13.36
N ALA A 11 34.04 30.19 -13.98
CA ALA A 11 34.09 30.40 -15.42
C ALA A 11 34.01 29.08 -16.20
N SER A 12 34.69 28.03 -15.73
CA SER A 12 34.68 26.69 -16.35
C SER A 12 33.31 26.00 -16.24
N ILE A 13 32.64 26.13 -15.09
CA ILE A 13 31.26 25.62 -14.90
C ILE A 13 30.27 26.38 -15.79
N ASP A 14 30.42 27.70 -15.90
CA ASP A 14 29.56 28.53 -16.77
C ASP A 14 29.75 28.15 -18.26
N GLN A 15 30.98 27.88 -18.69
CA GLN A 15 31.25 27.37 -20.04
C GLN A 15 30.65 25.97 -20.26
N LEU A 16 30.72 25.07 -19.28
CA LEU A 16 30.11 23.74 -19.35
C LEU A 16 28.58 23.82 -19.48
N VAL A 17 27.92 24.67 -18.68
CA VAL A 17 26.47 24.92 -18.78
C VAL A 17 26.09 25.47 -20.15
N LEU A 18 26.87 26.42 -20.67
CA LEU A 18 26.65 27.01 -22.00
C LEU A 18 26.88 25.99 -23.12
N ALA A 19 27.89 25.13 -23.00
CA ALA A 19 28.17 24.07 -23.96
C ALA A 19 27.00 23.07 -24.02
N ILE A 20 26.55 22.56 -22.86
CA ILE A 20 25.41 21.63 -22.76
C ILE A 20 24.13 22.26 -23.33
N ARG A 21 23.88 23.55 -23.05
CA ARG A 21 22.74 24.28 -23.63
C ARG A 21 22.84 24.40 -25.15
N ARG A 22 24.01 24.72 -25.69
CA ARG A 22 24.21 24.87 -27.14
C ARG A 22 24.11 23.54 -27.89
N THR A 23 24.66 22.46 -27.33
CA THR A 23 24.69 21.15 -28.00
C THR A 23 23.37 20.40 -27.91
N HIS A 24 22.59 20.56 -26.83
CA HIS A 24 21.40 19.74 -26.59
C HIS A 24 20.08 20.50 -26.58
N LEU A 25 20.06 21.84 -26.54
CA LEU A 25 18.84 22.66 -26.47
C LEU A 25 18.73 23.68 -27.61
N GLY A 26 19.21 23.32 -28.81
CA GLY A 26 19.40 24.23 -29.95
C GLY A 26 18.24 25.23 -30.23
N PRO A 27 18.56 26.40 -30.83
CA PRO A 27 17.67 27.58 -30.87
C PRO A 27 16.40 27.45 -31.72
N THR A 28 16.19 26.34 -32.44
CA THR A 28 15.10 26.17 -33.42
C THR A 28 14.15 25.00 -33.14
N CYS A 29 14.03 24.53 -31.90
CA CYS A 29 12.95 23.59 -31.53
C CYS A 29 11.62 24.33 -31.26
N ARG A 30 11.00 24.89 -32.31
CA ARG A 30 9.54 25.14 -32.31
C ARG A 30 8.85 23.91 -32.90
N LEU A 31 8.57 22.89 -32.08
CA LEU A 31 7.72 21.75 -32.46
C LEU A 31 6.81 21.32 -31.30
N THR A 32 5.53 21.22 -31.63
CA THR A 32 4.33 21.01 -30.81
C THR A 32 4.13 19.57 -30.32
N ALA A 33 5.20 18.89 -29.87
CA ALA A 33 5.12 17.50 -29.41
C ALA A 33 5.20 17.35 -27.87
N ALA A 34 4.39 16.42 -27.34
CA ALA A 34 4.09 16.22 -25.92
C ALA A 34 5.33 15.94 -25.01
N PRO A 35 5.26 16.29 -23.71
CA PRO A 35 6.42 16.33 -22.81
C PRO A 35 6.68 14.96 -22.16
N ARG A 36 7.32 14.00 -22.85
CA ARG A 36 7.48 12.63 -22.29
C ARG A 36 8.81 11.90 -22.51
N THR A 37 9.90 12.53 -22.96
CA THR A 37 11.19 11.81 -23.05
C THR A 37 12.00 11.90 -21.74
N ARG A 38 12.51 10.74 -21.29
CA ARG A 38 13.35 10.56 -20.08
C ARG A 38 14.60 11.46 -20.11
N ALA A 39 15.16 11.70 -21.29
CA ALA A 39 16.28 12.60 -21.53
C ALA A 39 15.97 14.05 -21.13
N ARG A 40 14.77 14.57 -21.44
CA ARG A 40 14.38 15.95 -21.10
C ARG A 40 14.28 16.16 -19.58
N ARG A 41 13.75 15.17 -18.85
CA ARG A 41 13.70 15.23 -17.36
C ARG A 41 15.10 15.19 -16.73
N ARG A 42 16.02 14.42 -17.32
CA ARG A 42 17.42 14.34 -16.84
C ARG A 42 18.19 15.62 -17.15
N LEU A 43 18.03 16.20 -18.34
CA LEU A 43 18.61 17.50 -18.70
C LEU A 43 18.05 18.64 -17.83
N ASP A 44 16.74 18.65 -17.55
CA ASP A 44 16.14 19.60 -16.61
C ASP A 44 16.72 19.41 -15.20
N HIS A 45 16.89 18.17 -14.74
CA HIS A 45 17.47 17.90 -13.43
C HIS A 45 18.95 18.31 -13.33
N LEU A 46 19.73 18.03 -14.37
CA LEU A 46 21.14 18.40 -14.47
C LEU A 46 21.30 19.93 -14.55
N SER A 47 20.42 20.62 -15.29
CA SER A 47 20.40 22.09 -15.31
C SER A 47 20.08 22.70 -13.94
N ARG A 48 19.13 22.12 -13.20
CA ARG A 48 18.78 22.58 -11.84
C ARG A 48 19.92 22.35 -10.86
N LEU A 49 20.60 21.21 -10.94
CA LEU A 49 21.77 20.92 -10.10
C LEU A 49 22.96 21.82 -10.44
N LEU A 50 23.24 22.07 -11.72
CA LEU A 50 24.27 23.02 -12.12
C LEU A 50 23.95 24.44 -11.64
N ILE A 51 22.69 24.88 -11.67
CA ILE A 51 22.26 26.15 -11.09
C ILE A 51 22.44 26.16 -9.56
N SER A 52 22.10 25.09 -8.86
CA SER A 52 22.32 24.97 -7.41
C SER A 52 23.80 25.03 -7.05
N VAL A 53 24.66 24.34 -7.81
CA VAL A 53 26.11 24.36 -7.64
C VAL A 53 26.68 25.75 -7.97
N GLN A 54 26.22 26.41 -9.02
CA GLN A 54 26.58 27.78 -9.37
C GLN A 54 26.17 28.79 -8.28
N ARG A 55 25.05 28.55 -7.60
CA ARG A 55 24.62 29.35 -6.42
C ARG A 55 25.50 29.07 -5.21
N LEU A 56 25.88 27.81 -4.98
CA LEU A 56 26.77 27.41 -3.88
C LEU A 56 28.20 27.94 -4.08
N THR A 57 28.69 28.03 -5.32
CA THR A 57 30.02 28.58 -5.62
C THR A 57 30.06 30.10 -5.62
N ARG A 58 28.93 30.77 -5.87
CA ARG A 58 28.82 32.24 -5.81
C ARG A 58 28.41 32.79 -4.43
N GLY A 59 28.01 31.94 -3.48
CA GLY A 59 27.50 32.35 -2.16
C GLY A 59 28.38 31.90 -0.99
N LEU A 60 28.57 32.78 -0.01
CA LEU A 60 29.29 32.51 1.25
C LEU A 60 28.71 31.33 2.05
N PRO A 61 29.53 30.66 2.89
CA PRO A 61 29.38 29.27 3.25
C PRO A 61 28.58 29.08 4.53
N HIS A 62 27.41 28.43 4.48
CA HIS A 62 26.71 28.01 5.72
C HIS A 62 26.38 26.54 5.87
N ASP A 63 26.67 25.67 4.90
CA ASP A 63 26.72 24.24 5.23
C ASP A 63 27.61 23.45 4.26
N ARG A 64 28.80 23.05 4.75
CA ARG A 64 29.74 22.24 3.96
C ARG A 64 29.21 20.83 3.69
N THR A 65 28.24 20.36 4.48
CA THR A 65 27.69 19.00 4.34
C THR A 65 26.67 18.90 3.21
N THR A 66 25.84 19.92 3.01
CA THR A 66 24.89 19.98 1.89
C THR A 66 25.63 20.16 0.57
N ALA A 67 26.66 21.01 0.53
CA ALA A 67 27.54 21.16 -0.61
C ALA A 67 28.18 19.83 -1.03
N LEU A 68 28.72 19.05 -0.09
CA LEU A 68 29.29 17.73 -0.39
C LEU A 68 28.24 16.77 -0.96
N SER A 69 27.02 16.78 -0.41
CA SER A 69 25.93 15.91 -0.87
C SER A 69 25.44 16.27 -2.29
N ASP A 70 25.38 17.57 -2.61
CA ASP A 70 24.99 18.05 -3.94
C ASP A 70 26.11 17.80 -4.96
N TRP A 71 27.38 17.86 -4.54
CA TRP A 71 28.53 17.50 -5.37
C TRP A 71 28.58 16.00 -5.70
N ILE A 72 28.30 15.14 -4.73
CA ILE A 72 28.20 13.68 -4.96
C ILE A 72 27.08 13.40 -5.96
N ARG A 73 25.91 14.03 -5.79
CA ARG A 73 24.77 13.89 -6.72
C ARG A 73 25.10 14.38 -8.14
N LEU A 74 25.82 15.50 -8.27
CA LEU A 74 26.28 16.00 -9.57
C LEU A 74 27.24 15.01 -10.23
N SER A 75 28.21 14.48 -9.48
CA SER A 75 29.18 13.50 -9.99
C SER A 75 28.50 12.23 -10.50
N THR A 76 27.55 11.68 -9.73
CA THR A 76 26.79 10.49 -10.15
C THR A 76 25.93 10.77 -11.39
N LEU A 77 25.33 11.95 -11.50
CA LEU A 77 24.53 12.31 -12.67
C LEU A 77 25.38 12.55 -13.93
N LEU A 78 26.58 13.12 -13.79
CA LEU A 78 27.51 13.26 -14.90
C LEU A 78 27.97 11.89 -15.42
N GLN A 79 28.26 10.94 -14.53
CA GLN A 79 28.59 9.55 -14.90
C GLN A 79 27.44 8.83 -15.62
N LEU A 80 26.19 9.05 -15.18
CA LEU A 80 25.02 8.46 -15.83
C LEU A 80 24.73 9.08 -17.21
N VAL A 81 24.98 10.37 -17.39
CA VAL A 81 24.86 11.02 -18.71
C VAL A 81 25.96 10.53 -19.65
N ASP A 82 27.18 10.32 -19.13
CA ASP A 82 28.29 9.75 -19.88
C ASP A 82 27.95 8.32 -20.38
N GLN A 83 27.50 7.42 -19.49
CA GLN A 83 27.08 6.06 -19.85
C GLN A 83 25.98 6.00 -20.93
N ASP A 84 24.90 6.78 -20.78
CA ASP A 84 23.81 6.82 -21.76
C ASP A 84 24.28 7.34 -23.14
N CYS A 85 25.26 8.25 -23.17
CA CYS A 85 25.82 8.76 -24.42
C CYS A 85 26.67 7.71 -25.17
N PHE A 86 27.20 6.69 -24.47
CA PHE A 86 27.98 5.62 -25.08
C PHE A 86 27.14 4.43 -25.53
N GLU A 87 26.11 4.03 -24.76
CA GLU A 87 25.31 2.83 -25.03
C GLU A 87 24.43 2.90 -26.30
N HIS A 88 24.20 4.09 -26.86
CA HIS A 88 23.43 4.24 -28.12
C HIS A 88 24.29 4.29 -29.38
N SER A 89 25.59 4.03 -29.28
CA SER A 89 26.53 4.11 -30.42
C SER A 89 26.95 2.76 -31.01
N GLY A 90 26.56 1.63 -30.40
CA GLY A 90 27.03 0.31 -30.82
C GLY A 90 25.92 -0.71 -30.80
N SER A 91 25.17 -0.81 -31.90
CA SER A 91 24.32 -1.96 -32.28
C SER A 91 23.41 -1.54 -33.44
N SER A 92 23.97 -1.45 -34.64
CA SER A 92 23.23 -1.31 -35.89
C SER A 92 24.12 -1.86 -37.01
N GLU A 93 24.51 -3.11 -36.88
CA GLU A 93 24.87 -3.94 -38.03
C GLU A 93 23.58 -4.64 -38.45
N ASP A 94 23.32 -4.63 -39.77
CA ASP A 94 22.10 -5.03 -40.47
C ASP A 94 21.09 -3.88 -40.71
N GLU A 95 21.31 -3.10 -41.77
CA GLU A 95 20.28 -2.72 -42.77
C GLU A 95 20.86 -1.76 -43.86
N ASP A 96 20.80 -2.27 -45.10
CA ASP A 96 20.60 -1.65 -46.43
C ASP A 96 21.37 -0.38 -46.91
N ASP A 97 21.91 -0.51 -48.12
CA ASP A 97 23.06 0.20 -48.70
C ASP A 97 22.78 1.51 -49.49
N ASP A 98 21.57 2.08 -49.51
CA ASP A 98 21.23 3.12 -50.51
C ASP A 98 21.00 4.56 -50.01
N GLU A 99 21.30 4.91 -48.74
CA GLU A 99 21.08 6.29 -48.23
C GLU A 99 22.25 6.90 -47.41
N GLN A 100 23.50 6.51 -47.72
CA GLN A 100 24.64 6.83 -46.85
C GLN A 100 25.44 8.11 -47.16
N ASP A 101 25.21 8.82 -48.27
CA ASP A 101 26.11 9.92 -48.67
C ASP A 101 25.76 11.30 -48.08
N ASP A 102 24.49 11.56 -47.74
CA ASP A 102 24.09 12.85 -47.16
C ASP A 102 24.26 12.94 -45.63
N ARG A 103 24.36 11.80 -44.93
CA ARG A 103 24.56 11.78 -43.46
C ARG A 103 26.02 11.91 -43.02
N ARG A 104 26.99 11.65 -43.90
CA ARG A 104 28.43 11.72 -43.56
C ARG A 104 28.97 13.14 -43.35
N ARG A 105 28.27 14.19 -43.80
CA ARG A 105 28.73 15.59 -43.64
C ARG A 105 28.30 16.27 -42.34
N GLN A 106 27.36 15.72 -41.56
CA GLN A 106 26.94 16.28 -40.26
C GLN A 106 27.60 15.61 -39.03
N GLY A 107 28.37 14.54 -39.21
CA GLY A 107 28.92 13.72 -38.11
C GLY A 107 30.23 14.22 -37.48
N SER A 108 31.01 15.09 -38.13
CA SER A 108 32.35 15.43 -37.62
C SER A 108 32.36 16.40 -36.44
N GLY A 109 31.29 17.20 -36.28
CA GLY A 109 31.18 18.17 -35.18
C GLY A 109 30.88 17.52 -33.82
N SER A 110 30.15 16.39 -33.80
CA SER A 110 29.71 15.78 -32.54
C SER A 110 30.83 15.05 -31.79
N SER A 111 31.83 14.50 -32.49
CA SER A 111 32.93 13.76 -31.86
C SER A 111 33.88 14.70 -31.11
N ALA A 112 34.24 15.84 -31.73
CA ALA A 112 35.10 16.84 -31.10
C ALA A 112 34.49 17.39 -29.81
N THR A 113 33.20 17.76 -29.82
CA THR A 113 32.49 18.25 -28.64
C THR A 113 32.33 17.20 -27.54
N ARG A 114 32.19 15.92 -27.89
CA ARG A 114 32.14 14.82 -26.91
C ARG A 114 33.49 14.64 -26.21
N HIS A 115 34.58 14.70 -26.98
CA HIS A 115 35.92 14.61 -26.41
C HIS A 115 36.22 15.80 -25.48
N THR A 116 35.79 17.01 -25.85
CA THR A 116 35.96 18.19 -24.97
C THR A 116 35.16 18.05 -23.68
N LEU A 117 33.91 17.57 -23.74
CA LEU A 117 33.08 17.36 -22.56
C LEU A 117 33.70 16.34 -21.60
N HIS A 118 34.19 15.22 -22.15
CA HIS A 118 34.81 14.15 -21.36
C HIS A 118 36.11 14.62 -20.71
N GLN A 119 36.93 15.39 -21.43
CA GLN A 119 38.15 15.99 -20.89
C GLN A 119 37.84 16.97 -19.73
N LEU A 120 36.79 17.78 -19.87
CA LEU A 120 36.36 18.74 -18.85
C LEU A 120 35.80 18.04 -17.59
N ILE A 121 35.04 16.96 -17.76
CA ILE A 121 34.56 16.14 -16.65
C ILE A 121 35.74 15.51 -15.90
N GLN A 122 36.72 14.98 -16.64
CA GLN A 122 37.91 14.36 -16.05
C GLN A 122 38.78 15.38 -15.32
N GLU A 123 38.96 16.57 -15.88
CA GLU A 123 39.71 17.66 -15.25
C GLU A 123 39.06 18.13 -13.95
N ILE A 124 37.73 18.25 -13.90
CA ILE A 124 36.98 18.56 -12.68
C ILE A 124 37.14 17.44 -11.63
N GLN A 125 37.09 16.18 -12.04
CA GLN A 125 37.30 15.05 -11.13
C GLN A 125 38.71 15.05 -10.52
N GLU A 126 39.74 15.31 -11.32
CA GLU A 126 41.13 15.29 -10.85
C GLU A 126 41.50 16.51 -10.01
N GLN A 127 41.11 17.71 -10.43
CA GLN A 127 41.51 18.95 -9.77
C GLN A 127 40.67 19.28 -8.53
N VAL A 128 39.39 18.85 -8.48
CA VAL A 128 38.47 19.25 -7.41
C VAL A 128 38.14 18.08 -6.47
N ILE A 129 37.82 16.90 -7.01
CA ILE A 129 37.33 15.78 -6.18
C ILE A 129 38.49 15.08 -5.47
N ARG A 130 39.61 14.85 -6.17
CA ARG A 130 40.77 14.13 -5.60
C ARG A 130 41.34 14.83 -4.37
N PRO A 131 41.56 16.16 -4.34
CA PRO A 131 42.09 16.85 -3.16
C PRO A 131 41.13 16.88 -1.96
N ILE A 132 39.81 17.04 -2.21
CA ILE A 132 38.80 17.04 -1.14
C ILE A 132 38.71 15.67 -0.46
N SER A 133 38.85 14.58 -1.23
CA SER A 133 38.89 13.21 -0.70
C SER A 133 40.14 12.90 0.16
N LEU A 134 41.27 13.55 -0.14
CA LEU A 134 42.52 13.40 0.62
C LEU A 134 42.48 14.18 1.94
N PHE A 135 41.75 15.29 2.00
CA PHE A 135 41.57 16.08 3.23
C PHE A 135 40.66 15.41 4.26
N THR A 136 39.66 14.63 3.84
CA THR A 136 38.77 13.91 4.76
C THR A 136 39.40 12.62 5.33
N ARG A 137 40.46 12.10 4.71
CA ARG A 137 41.13 10.86 5.13
C ARG A 137 42.28 11.05 6.13
N LYS A 138 42.71 12.30 6.41
CA LYS A 138 43.90 12.61 7.22
C LYS A 138 43.66 12.99 8.69
N ARG A 139 42.53 12.54 9.29
CA ARG A 139 42.31 12.54 10.75
C ARG A 139 42.35 11.11 11.31
N ARG A 140 43.50 10.44 11.19
CA ARG A 140 43.89 9.37 12.11
C ARG A 140 45.17 9.82 12.80
N ARG A 141 45.09 10.05 14.11
CA ARG A 141 46.23 10.41 14.96
C ARG A 141 47.31 9.33 14.84
N PRO A 142 48.59 9.70 14.73
CA PRO A 142 49.69 8.75 14.90
C PRO A 142 49.72 8.28 16.35
N ARG A 143 49.99 7.00 16.54
CA ARG A 143 50.22 6.36 17.84
C ARG A 143 51.74 6.26 17.98
N ASP A 144 52.34 7.16 18.74
CA ASP A 144 53.76 7.08 19.08
C ASP A 144 53.99 6.01 20.16
N PRO A 145 55.08 5.23 20.07
CA PRO A 145 55.56 4.41 21.16
C PRO A 145 56.83 5.02 21.75
N THR A 146 56.85 5.33 23.05
CA THR A 146 58.07 5.19 23.87
C THR A 146 57.76 5.27 25.36
N SER A 147 58.47 4.41 26.07
CA SER A 147 58.76 4.43 27.50
C SER A 147 59.51 5.70 27.93
N SER A 148 59.20 6.23 29.10
CA SER A 148 60.19 6.66 30.11
C SER A 148 59.47 7.12 31.36
N THR A 149 59.97 6.64 32.49
CA THR A 149 59.79 7.15 33.85
C THR A 149 60.07 8.65 33.92
N ASP A 150 59.23 9.40 34.64
CA ASP A 150 59.60 10.25 35.78
C ASP A 150 58.38 11.05 36.29
N ASP A 151 58.44 11.39 37.57
CA ASP A 151 57.42 11.97 38.45
C ASP A 151 56.48 13.01 37.81
N GLU A 152 55.17 12.74 37.84
CA GLU A 152 54.12 13.72 37.55
C GLU A 152 53.08 13.73 38.69
N GLU A 153 52.84 14.93 39.23
CA GLU A 153 51.85 15.25 40.26
C GLU A 153 50.46 14.61 40.01
N PRO A 154 49.69 14.29 41.07
CA PRO A 154 48.37 13.71 40.96
C PRO A 154 47.41 14.67 40.25
N ARG A 155 47.21 14.47 38.95
CA ARG A 155 46.12 15.12 38.21
C ARG A 155 44.79 14.74 38.88
N PRO A 156 43.91 15.72 39.16
CA PRO A 156 42.62 15.44 39.78
C PRO A 156 41.84 14.49 38.89
N THR A 157 41.50 13.33 39.45
CA THR A 157 40.60 12.35 38.84
C THR A 157 39.32 13.08 38.44
N PRO A 158 38.92 13.05 37.14
CA PRO A 158 37.67 13.65 36.72
C PRO A 158 36.56 12.99 37.54
N SER A 159 35.81 13.82 38.27
CA SER A 159 34.69 13.35 39.08
C SER A 159 33.78 12.47 38.20
N PRO A 160 33.40 11.28 38.66
CA PRO A 160 32.58 10.38 37.85
C PRO A 160 31.31 11.12 37.41
N GLU A 161 31.14 11.28 36.10
CA GLU A 161 29.91 11.84 35.54
C GLU A 161 28.73 11.09 36.15
N PRO A 162 27.72 11.79 36.71
CA PRO A 162 26.58 11.14 37.32
C PRO A 162 25.92 10.25 36.27
N SER A 163 25.95 8.93 36.51
CA SER A 163 25.31 7.97 35.62
C SER A 163 23.86 8.38 35.41
N PRO A 164 23.35 8.37 34.17
CA PRO A 164 21.97 8.78 33.89
C PRO A 164 21.00 8.01 34.79
N PRO A 165 19.95 8.66 35.30
CA PRO A 165 19.01 8.03 36.22
C PRO A 165 18.48 6.74 35.60
N ARG A 166 18.67 5.62 36.31
CA ARG A 166 18.17 4.31 35.85
C ARG A 166 16.65 4.40 35.76
N THR A 167 16.13 4.16 34.57
CA THR A 167 14.69 4.03 34.35
C THR A 167 14.15 2.91 35.27
N THR A 168 12.98 3.09 35.87
CA THR A 168 12.33 2.05 36.69
C THR A 168 11.62 1.02 35.79
N PRO A 169 11.35 -0.21 36.24
CA PRO A 169 10.57 -1.18 35.44
C PRO A 169 9.17 -0.67 35.07
N GLU A 170 8.52 0.07 35.96
CA GLU A 170 7.21 0.70 35.72
C GLU A 170 7.25 1.70 34.56
N THR A 171 8.23 2.61 34.56
CA THR A 171 8.39 3.57 33.45
C THR A 171 8.68 2.86 32.13
N LEU A 172 9.39 1.73 32.14
CA LEU A 172 9.66 0.96 30.93
C LEU A 172 8.40 0.28 30.39
N ARG A 173 7.54 -0.23 31.28
CA ARG A 173 6.23 -0.78 30.93
C ARG A 173 5.32 0.29 30.31
N GLU A 174 5.23 1.46 30.91
CA GLU A 174 4.47 2.59 30.35
C GLU A 174 4.96 2.97 28.93
N ARG A 175 6.28 2.97 28.72
CA ARG A 175 6.86 3.26 27.40
C ARG A 175 6.59 2.15 26.38
N LEU A 176 6.58 0.88 26.80
CA LEU A 176 6.17 -0.24 25.95
C LEU A 176 4.69 -0.14 25.56
N ASP A 177 3.82 0.18 26.52
CA ASP A 177 2.39 0.39 26.27
C ASP A 177 2.17 1.57 25.31
N GLN A 178 2.95 2.64 25.47
CA GLN A 178 2.95 3.78 24.54
C GLN A 178 3.43 3.36 23.13
N ALA A 179 4.50 2.58 23.03
CA ALA A 179 5.02 2.08 21.76
C ALA A 179 3.97 1.19 21.06
N TYR A 180 3.31 0.31 21.81
CA TYR A 180 2.27 -0.56 21.29
C TYR A 180 1.02 0.22 20.86
N ALA A 181 0.59 1.22 21.63
CA ALA A 181 -0.51 2.10 21.23
C ALA A 181 -0.19 2.87 19.93
N LEU A 182 1.06 3.35 19.77
CA LEU A 182 1.49 3.98 18.52
C LEU A 182 1.53 2.98 17.36
N HIS A 183 1.95 1.73 17.59
CA HIS A 183 1.87 0.65 16.61
C HIS A 183 0.42 0.40 16.18
N LEU A 184 -0.52 0.28 17.13
CA LEU A 184 -1.95 0.15 16.84
C LEU A 184 -2.50 1.36 16.06
N ALA A 185 -2.11 2.58 16.43
CA ALA A 185 -2.55 3.79 15.74
C ALA A 185 -2.14 3.84 14.25
N VAL A 186 -1.05 3.14 13.89
CA VAL A 186 -0.55 3.03 12.51
C VAL A 186 -1.25 1.89 11.76
N HIS A 187 -1.46 0.76 12.43
CA HIS A 187 -1.91 -0.47 11.78
C HIS A 187 -3.40 -0.74 11.89
N ASP A 188 -3.98 -0.57 13.07
CA ASP A 188 -5.34 -0.98 13.43
C ASP A 188 -5.96 0.11 14.33
N PRO A 189 -6.32 1.28 13.79
CA PRO A 189 -6.81 2.42 14.58
C PRO A 189 -8.09 2.09 15.35
N ASP A 190 -8.91 1.16 14.87
CA ASP A 190 -10.13 0.74 15.56
C ASP A 190 -9.83 -0.01 16.88
N GLN A 191 -8.68 -0.69 16.95
CA GLN A 191 -8.23 -1.36 18.18
C GLN A 191 -7.58 -0.39 19.16
N LEU A 192 -7.12 0.79 18.70
CA LEU A 192 -6.54 1.81 19.57
C LEU A 192 -7.55 2.30 20.61
N ASP A 193 -8.82 2.46 20.22
CA ASP A 193 -9.85 2.93 21.15
C ASP A 193 -10.20 1.87 22.19
N GLN A 194 -10.05 0.59 21.87
CA GLN A 194 -10.16 -0.50 22.85
C GLN A 194 -9.00 -0.46 23.84
N HIS A 195 -7.77 -0.28 23.34
CA HIS A 195 -6.58 -0.17 24.17
C HIS A 195 -6.62 1.06 25.10
N ARG A 196 -7.16 2.19 24.64
CA ARG A 196 -7.30 3.43 25.43
C ARG A 196 -8.22 3.30 26.64
N LYS A 197 -9.15 2.33 26.65
CA LYS A 197 -10.00 2.08 27.83
C LYS A 197 -9.19 1.59 29.04
N ILE A 198 -7.96 1.11 28.82
CA ILE A 198 -7.07 0.57 29.86
C ILE A 198 -6.27 1.70 30.54
N GLY A 199 -6.18 2.90 29.94
CA GLY A 199 -5.57 4.07 30.56
C GLY A 199 -5.43 5.27 29.62
N PRO A 200 -5.46 6.52 30.14
CA PRO A 200 -5.27 7.71 29.32
C PRO A 200 -3.85 7.74 28.76
N LEU A 201 -3.72 7.72 27.43
CA LEU A 201 -2.44 8.01 26.79
C LEU A 201 -2.01 9.43 27.18
N PRO A 202 -0.73 9.65 27.51
CA PRO A 202 -0.21 11.01 27.60
C PRO A 202 -0.45 11.66 26.24
N LEU A 203 -1.36 12.64 26.23
CA LEU A 203 -1.62 13.45 25.04
C LEU A 203 -0.27 13.96 24.58
N PRO A 204 0.12 13.75 23.30
CA PRO A 204 1.31 14.40 22.79
C PRO A 204 1.15 15.89 23.12
N PRO A 205 2.18 16.56 23.67
CA PRO A 205 2.10 17.98 23.94
C PRO A 205 1.57 18.61 22.67
N ALA A 206 0.39 19.24 22.76
CA ALA A 206 -0.27 19.83 21.61
C ALA A 206 0.82 20.58 20.86
N PRO A 207 1.08 20.26 19.58
CA PRO A 207 2.16 20.91 18.85
C PRO A 207 1.94 22.38 19.10
N LEU A 208 2.90 23.04 19.77
CA LEU A 208 2.83 24.47 20.04
C LEU A 208 2.54 25.06 18.68
N VAL A 209 1.28 25.47 18.49
CA VAL A 209 0.79 25.92 17.20
C VAL A 209 1.61 27.15 16.99
N SER A 210 2.66 26.99 16.19
CA SER A 210 3.51 28.08 15.78
C SER A 210 2.54 28.95 15.00
N ASN A 211 2.00 29.98 15.65
CA ASN A 211 1.10 31.00 15.12
C ASN A 211 1.76 31.81 13.99
N SER A 212 2.80 31.26 13.35
CA SER A 212 3.55 31.79 12.22
C SER A 212 3.09 31.19 10.89
N ALA A 213 2.11 30.27 10.87
CA ALA A 213 1.35 30.05 9.65
C ALA A 213 0.45 31.28 9.47
N PRO A 214 0.70 32.15 8.47
CA PRO A 214 -0.16 33.29 8.23
C PRO A 214 -1.61 32.78 8.10
N PRO A 215 -2.60 33.50 8.65
CA PRO A 215 -4.00 33.16 8.42
C PRO A 215 -4.18 32.95 6.92
N PRO A 216 -4.81 31.84 6.48
CA PRO A 216 -5.12 31.68 5.06
C PRO A 216 -5.87 32.94 4.65
N ASP A 217 -5.32 33.66 3.67
CA ASP A 217 -5.81 34.98 3.27
C ASP A 217 -7.34 34.94 3.23
N PRO A 218 -8.02 35.68 4.13
CA PRO A 218 -9.45 35.88 3.96
C PRO A 218 -9.56 36.64 2.64
N GLU A 219 -10.40 36.17 1.73
CA GLU A 219 -10.70 36.85 0.47
C GLU A 219 -9.77 36.54 -0.71
N GLU A 220 -9.72 35.27 -1.16
CA GLU A 220 -10.15 35.07 -2.55
C GLU A 220 -11.66 35.28 -2.55
N SER A 221 -12.07 36.55 -2.55
CA SER A 221 -13.44 36.96 -2.81
C SER A 221 -13.77 36.41 -4.19
N PHE A 222 -14.50 35.29 -4.22
CA PHE A 222 -15.23 34.87 -5.40
C PHE A 222 -16.17 36.04 -5.73
N GLU A 223 -15.73 36.95 -6.61
CA GLU A 223 -16.63 37.86 -7.30
C GLU A 223 -17.82 37.03 -7.79
N PRO A 224 -19.07 37.51 -7.61
CA PRO A 224 -20.24 36.72 -7.96
C PRO A 224 -20.12 36.40 -9.45
N PRO A 225 -19.91 35.12 -9.81
CA PRO A 225 -19.84 34.78 -11.22
C PRO A 225 -21.18 35.18 -11.85
N LEU A 226 -21.14 35.58 -13.11
CA LEU A 226 -22.33 35.66 -13.99
C LEU A 226 -23.35 34.59 -13.57
N SER A 227 -24.65 34.96 -13.55
CA SER A 227 -25.69 34.04 -13.08
C SER A 227 -25.45 32.66 -13.69
N THR A 228 -25.47 31.58 -12.90
CA THR A 228 -25.03 30.25 -13.38
C THR A 228 -25.73 29.84 -14.68
N THR A 229 -26.96 30.34 -14.83
CA THR A 229 -27.77 30.29 -16.04
C THR A 229 -27.09 30.96 -17.24
N GLU A 230 -26.60 32.19 -17.14
CA GLU A 230 -25.87 32.89 -18.21
C GLU A 230 -24.60 32.16 -18.64
N ARG A 231 -23.83 31.61 -17.68
CA ARG A 231 -22.60 30.86 -18.00
C ARG A 231 -22.87 29.57 -18.79
N ILE A 232 -24.02 28.95 -18.55
CA ILE A 232 -24.44 27.73 -19.23
C ILE A 232 -25.05 28.09 -20.58
N LEU A 233 -25.93 29.09 -20.61
CA LEU A 233 -26.52 29.62 -21.84
C LEU A 233 -25.46 30.18 -22.80
N SER A 234 -24.35 30.74 -22.30
CA SER A 234 -23.23 31.20 -23.13
C SER A 234 -22.43 30.07 -23.78
N ARG A 235 -22.56 28.82 -23.31
CA ARG A 235 -21.98 27.63 -23.98
C ARG A 235 -22.85 27.17 -25.14
N PHE A 236 -24.08 27.69 -25.24
CA PHE A 236 -25.00 27.43 -26.32
C PHE A 236 -25.05 28.62 -27.29
N PRO A 237 -25.49 28.43 -28.54
CA PRO A 237 -25.78 29.54 -29.44
C PRO A 237 -26.74 30.54 -28.77
N PRO A 238 -26.61 31.86 -28.99
CA PRO A 238 -27.40 32.91 -28.32
C PRO A 238 -28.92 32.85 -28.59
N GLN A 239 -29.36 31.94 -29.47
CA GLN A 239 -30.76 31.67 -29.77
C GLN A 239 -31.13 30.19 -29.54
N TRP A 240 -30.32 29.44 -28.78
CA TRP A 240 -30.50 28.00 -28.63
C TRP A 240 -31.87 27.63 -28.08
N THR A 241 -32.38 28.37 -27.09
CA THR A 241 -33.73 28.13 -26.55
C THR A 241 -34.81 28.34 -27.61
N GLN A 242 -34.79 29.47 -28.32
CA GLN A 242 -35.80 29.82 -29.32
C GLN A 242 -35.72 28.94 -30.58
N THR A 243 -34.51 28.58 -31.02
CA THR A 243 -34.28 27.66 -32.15
C THR A 243 -34.64 26.23 -31.78
N THR A 244 -34.31 25.77 -30.57
CA THR A 244 -34.68 24.43 -30.08
C THR A 244 -36.19 24.31 -29.90
N LEU A 245 -36.87 25.34 -29.38
CA LEU A 245 -38.34 25.40 -29.31
C LEU A 245 -38.97 25.36 -30.70
N SER A 246 -38.50 26.20 -31.63
CA SER A 246 -38.99 26.21 -33.02
C SER A 246 -38.77 24.86 -33.71
N ARG A 247 -37.63 24.20 -33.45
CA ARG A 247 -37.33 22.85 -33.94
C ARG A 247 -38.18 21.77 -33.26
N LEU A 248 -38.48 21.89 -31.97
CA LEU A 248 -39.38 20.98 -31.28
C LEU A 248 -40.80 21.00 -31.85
N HIS A 249 -41.30 22.20 -32.18
CA HIS A 249 -42.62 22.37 -32.80
C HIS A 249 -42.66 21.89 -34.26
N SER A 250 -41.57 22.02 -35.01
CA SER A 250 -41.51 21.63 -36.44
C SER A 250 -41.02 20.20 -36.69
N ASN A 251 -40.12 19.68 -35.86
CA ASN A 251 -39.46 18.38 -35.98
C ASN A 251 -38.94 17.89 -34.60
N PRO A 252 -39.83 17.31 -33.76
CA PRO A 252 -39.53 17.04 -32.35
C PRO A 252 -38.46 15.97 -32.14
N GLN A 253 -38.43 14.93 -32.98
CA GLN A 253 -37.60 13.75 -32.74
C GLN A 253 -36.08 14.00 -32.75
N PRO A 254 -35.47 14.59 -33.79
CA PRO A 254 -34.03 14.87 -33.80
C PRO A 254 -33.63 15.84 -32.70
N THR A 255 -34.51 16.78 -32.37
CA THR A 255 -34.31 17.76 -31.30
C THR A 255 -34.30 17.10 -29.92
N LEU A 256 -35.22 16.16 -29.66
CA LEU A 256 -35.25 15.39 -28.41
C LEU A 256 -34.02 14.48 -28.27
N ASP A 257 -33.56 13.87 -29.36
CA ASP A 257 -32.33 13.06 -29.36
C ASP A 257 -31.06 13.92 -29.15
N GLU A 258 -31.06 15.16 -29.62
CA GLU A 258 -30.02 16.15 -29.32
C GLU A 258 -30.02 16.53 -27.83
N LEU A 259 -31.20 16.77 -27.24
CA LEU A 259 -31.34 17.05 -25.81
C LEU A 259 -30.91 15.86 -24.94
N LYS A 260 -31.22 14.61 -25.30
CA LYS A 260 -30.72 13.42 -24.59
C LYS A 260 -29.20 13.36 -24.57
N ARG A 261 -28.57 13.56 -25.73
CA ARG A 261 -27.11 13.57 -25.85
C ARG A 261 -26.50 14.67 -25.01
N LEU A 262 -27.10 15.86 -25.02
CA LEU A 262 -26.68 16.98 -24.21
C LEU A 262 -26.76 16.68 -22.71
N LEU A 263 -27.92 16.21 -22.22
CA LEU A 263 -28.09 15.80 -20.83
C LEU A 263 -27.08 14.73 -20.40
N TRP A 264 -26.82 13.76 -21.27
CA TRP A 264 -25.80 12.74 -21.01
C TRP A 264 -24.38 13.33 -20.91
N THR A 265 -24.00 14.24 -21.81
CA THR A 265 -22.68 14.88 -21.79
C THR A 265 -22.42 15.59 -20.47
N TYR A 266 -23.45 16.21 -19.89
CA TYR A 266 -23.34 16.86 -18.57
C TYR A 266 -23.48 15.87 -17.40
N ALA A 267 -24.19 14.75 -17.57
CA ALA A 267 -24.39 13.75 -16.51
C ALA A 267 -23.18 12.84 -16.32
N ASP A 268 -22.49 12.49 -17.40
CA ASP A 268 -21.36 11.55 -17.38
C ASP A 268 -20.24 11.92 -16.39
N PRO A 269 -19.80 13.20 -16.25
CA PRO A 269 -18.79 13.58 -15.27
C PRO A 269 -19.30 13.59 -13.82
N LEU A 270 -20.61 13.71 -13.60
CA LEU A 270 -21.20 13.75 -12.26
C LEU A 270 -21.29 12.37 -11.60
N ILE A 271 -21.25 11.29 -12.38
CA ILE A 271 -21.36 9.92 -11.87
C ILE A 271 -19.96 9.45 -11.46
N PRO A 272 -19.63 9.36 -10.16
CA PRO A 272 -18.33 8.90 -9.73
C PRO A 272 -18.15 7.44 -10.14
N SER A 273 -17.07 7.16 -10.85
CA SER A 273 -16.68 5.79 -11.22
C SER A 273 -16.41 4.86 -10.02
N ARG A 274 -16.45 5.41 -8.79
CA ARG A 274 -16.11 4.73 -7.53
C ARG A 274 -17.29 4.43 -6.60
N LEU A 275 -18.52 4.89 -6.88
CA LEU A 275 -19.67 4.74 -5.96
C LEU A 275 -20.20 3.29 -5.82
N GLY A 276 -19.43 2.26 -6.15
CA GLY A 276 -19.87 0.85 -6.08
C GLY A 276 -20.96 0.47 -7.09
N GLN A 277 -21.66 1.45 -7.66
CA GLN A 277 -22.70 1.28 -8.67
C GLN A 277 -22.10 1.14 -10.07
N ARG A 278 -21.23 0.12 -10.25
CA ARG A 278 -20.58 -0.18 -11.55
C ARG A 278 -21.59 -0.36 -12.69
N GLN A 279 -22.84 -0.71 -12.37
CA GLN A 279 -23.92 -0.92 -13.35
C GLN A 279 -24.67 0.37 -13.71
N LEU A 280 -24.65 1.40 -12.88
CA LEU A 280 -25.47 2.60 -13.08
C LEU A 280 -25.04 3.40 -14.31
N LYS A 281 -23.74 3.63 -14.47
CA LYS A 281 -23.20 4.34 -15.63
C LYS A 281 -23.51 3.62 -16.96
N PRO A 282 -23.31 2.28 -17.09
CA PRO A 282 -23.79 1.52 -18.24
C PRO A 282 -25.28 1.60 -18.48
N LEU A 283 -26.11 1.50 -17.42
CA LEU A 283 -27.57 1.55 -17.54
C LEU A 283 -28.06 2.90 -18.08
N LEU A 284 -27.55 4.00 -17.52
CA LEU A 284 -27.89 5.34 -17.99
C LEU A 284 -27.34 5.60 -19.39
N ARG A 285 -26.12 5.14 -19.68
CA ARG A 285 -25.55 5.25 -21.02
C ARG A 285 -26.43 4.53 -22.04
N ALA A 286 -26.91 3.33 -21.71
CA ALA A 286 -27.86 2.62 -22.55
C ALA A 286 -29.14 3.42 -22.72
N GLN A 287 -29.70 3.99 -21.65
CA GLN A 287 -30.95 4.74 -21.68
C GLN A 287 -30.88 6.06 -22.48
N PHE A 288 -29.78 6.80 -22.40
CA PHE A 288 -29.61 8.09 -23.09
C PHE A 288 -29.04 7.97 -24.50
N LEU A 289 -28.20 6.96 -24.76
CA LEU A 289 -27.52 6.80 -26.05
C LEU A 289 -28.10 5.69 -26.93
N SER A 290 -29.00 4.84 -26.43
CA SER A 290 -29.64 3.85 -27.30
C SER A 290 -30.53 4.55 -28.32
N PRO A 291 -30.40 4.24 -29.63
CA PRO A 291 -31.34 4.73 -30.63
C PRO A 291 -32.74 4.23 -30.26
N THR A 292 -33.66 5.14 -29.98
CA THR A 292 -35.03 4.76 -29.62
C THR A 292 -35.74 4.24 -30.87
N PRO A 293 -36.30 3.02 -30.83
CA PRO A 293 -36.89 2.37 -32.02
C PRO A 293 -38.21 2.99 -32.49
N ARG A 294 -38.71 4.01 -31.77
CA ARG A 294 -39.94 4.75 -32.10
C ARG A 294 -39.68 6.26 -31.92
N PRO A 295 -40.38 7.12 -32.69
CA PRO A 295 -40.40 8.54 -32.43
C PRO A 295 -40.71 8.80 -30.96
N LEU A 296 -39.81 9.53 -30.30
CA LEU A 296 -40.04 9.98 -28.93
C LEU A 296 -41.18 11.00 -28.97
N ASP A 297 -42.35 10.58 -28.55
CA ASP A 297 -43.38 11.52 -28.15
C ASP A 297 -42.97 12.17 -26.80
N TYR A 298 -43.55 13.33 -26.54
CA TYR A 298 -43.36 14.08 -25.31
C TYR A 298 -43.54 13.24 -24.02
N PRO A 299 -44.63 12.45 -23.85
CA PRO A 299 -44.81 11.66 -22.63
C PRO A 299 -43.76 10.55 -22.49
N ASN A 300 -43.28 9.94 -23.57
CA ASN A 300 -42.18 8.98 -23.50
C ASN A 300 -40.85 9.66 -23.16
N PHE A 301 -40.54 10.85 -23.67
CA PHE A 301 -39.32 11.58 -23.31
C PHE A 301 -39.31 11.96 -21.81
N LYS A 302 -40.43 12.50 -21.32
CA LYS A 302 -40.65 12.85 -19.91
C LYS A 302 -40.47 11.63 -19.00
N SER A 303 -41.18 10.53 -19.28
CA SER A 303 -41.18 9.34 -18.42
C SER A 303 -39.90 8.49 -18.53
N LYS A 304 -39.31 8.36 -19.73
CA LYS A 304 -38.19 7.44 -19.97
C LYS A 304 -36.82 8.09 -19.95
N ALA A 305 -36.70 9.41 -20.08
CA ALA A 305 -35.41 10.09 -20.08
C ALA A 305 -35.28 11.06 -18.89
N LEU A 306 -36.22 12.00 -18.73
CA LEU A 306 -36.11 13.01 -17.68
C LEU A 306 -36.35 12.43 -16.29
N HIS A 307 -37.43 11.69 -16.06
CA HIS A 307 -37.74 11.15 -14.72
C HIS A 307 -36.61 10.28 -14.13
N PRO A 308 -36.01 9.32 -14.87
CA PRO A 308 -34.89 8.53 -14.35
C PRO A 308 -33.62 9.35 -14.13
N LEU A 309 -33.40 10.40 -14.92
CA LEU A 309 -32.30 11.35 -14.69
C LEU A 309 -32.50 12.12 -13.39
N PHE A 310 -33.72 12.61 -13.13
CA PHE A 310 -34.01 13.35 -11.92
C PHE A 310 -33.94 12.50 -10.67
N GLU A 311 -34.46 11.28 -10.72
CA GLU A 311 -34.34 10.32 -9.61
C GLU A 311 -32.87 9.99 -9.34
N LEU A 312 -32.07 9.82 -10.40
CA LEU A 312 -30.63 9.65 -10.27
C LEU A 312 -29.95 10.88 -9.68
N LEU A 313 -30.24 12.08 -10.19
CA LEU A 313 -29.64 13.31 -9.70
C LEU A 313 -30.03 13.49 -8.22
N GLY A 314 -31.26 13.20 -7.82
CA GLY A 314 -31.67 13.18 -6.42
C GLY A 314 -30.90 12.17 -5.55
N ARG A 315 -30.48 11.02 -6.11
CA ARG A 315 -29.61 10.05 -5.41
C ARG A 315 -28.14 10.47 -5.37
N LEU A 316 -27.69 11.27 -6.34
CA LEU A 316 -26.30 11.76 -6.45
C LEU A 316 -26.08 13.13 -5.81
N CYS A 317 -27.16 13.88 -5.56
CA CYS A 317 -27.14 15.18 -4.93
C CYS A 317 -26.57 15.06 -3.52
N SER A 318 -25.79 16.09 -3.14
CA SER A 318 -25.55 16.32 -1.72
C SER A 318 -26.85 16.80 -1.06
N PRO A 319 -27.03 16.62 0.25
CA PRO A 319 -28.22 17.09 0.97
C PRO A 319 -28.56 18.57 0.72
N ALA A 320 -27.58 19.39 0.32
CA ALA A 320 -27.77 20.79 -0.03
C ALA A 320 -28.62 21.03 -1.29
N ARG A 321 -28.77 20.02 -2.17
CA ARG A 321 -29.43 20.15 -3.49
C ARG A 321 -30.67 19.28 -3.64
N ASP A 322 -31.02 18.48 -2.64
CA ASP A 322 -32.17 17.57 -2.70
C ASP A 322 -33.49 18.31 -2.91
N GLU A 323 -33.65 19.50 -2.31
CA GLU A 323 -34.86 20.32 -2.47
C GLU A 323 -35.02 20.82 -3.91
N GLN A 324 -33.92 21.21 -4.55
CA GLN A 324 -33.91 21.66 -5.95
C GLN A 324 -34.24 20.48 -6.88
N ALA A 325 -33.68 19.30 -6.63
CA ALA A 325 -34.01 18.09 -7.39
C ALA A 325 -35.49 17.70 -7.22
N ARG A 326 -36.03 17.73 -6.00
CA ARG A 326 -37.45 17.45 -5.73
C ARG A 326 -38.38 18.47 -6.40
N ALA A 327 -38.06 19.76 -6.32
CA ALA A 327 -38.82 20.81 -6.99
C ALA A 327 -38.88 20.61 -8.52
N LEU A 328 -37.76 20.21 -9.14
CA LEU A 328 -37.72 19.91 -10.57
C LEU A 328 -38.51 18.64 -10.95
N VAL A 329 -38.52 17.59 -10.10
CA VAL A 329 -39.37 16.41 -10.29
C VAL A 329 -40.85 16.79 -10.24
N GLU A 330 -41.26 17.56 -9.23
CA GLU A 330 -42.66 17.98 -9.12
C GLU A 330 -43.07 18.90 -10.28
N GLN A 331 -42.18 19.79 -10.72
CA GLN A 331 -42.43 20.64 -11.88
C GLN A 331 -42.51 19.82 -13.17
N LEU A 332 -41.66 18.79 -13.31
CA LEU A 332 -41.74 17.85 -14.42
C LEU A 332 -43.10 17.15 -14.40
N GLU A 333 -43.58 16.65 -13.26
CA GLU A 333 -44.88 15.97 -13.15
C GLU A 333 -46.06 16.87 -13.57
N ARG A 334 -46.03 18.13 -13.15
CA ARG A 334 -47.04 19.15 -13.49
C ARG A 334 -46.98 19.63 -14.95
N SER A 335 -45.82 19.53 -15.61
CA SER A 335 -45.67 19.96 -17.00
C SER A 335 -46.57 19.17 -17.97
N GLN A 336 -47.28 19.91 -18.82
CA GLN A 336 -48.11 19.34 -19.90
C GLN A 336 -47.68 19.86 -21.28
N GLN A 337 -46.88 20.93 -21.33
CA GLN A 337 -46.49 21.59 -22.57
C GLN A 337 -45.05 21.26 -22.96
N VAL A 338 -44.78 21.30 -24.27
CA VAL A 338 -43.44 21.06 -24.84
C VAL A 338 -42.45 22.15 -24.41
N ASP A 339 -42.93 23.38 -24.23
CA ASP A 339 -42.12 24.53 -23.83
C ASP A 339 -41.53 24.34 -22.41
N ASP A 340 -42.29 23.68 -21.52
CA ASP A 340 -41.85 23.34 -20.17
C ASP A 340 -40.62 22.41 -20.21
N VAL A 341 -40.52 21.51 -21.20
CA VAL A 341 -39.41 20.55 -21.28
C VAL A 341 -38.09 21.23 -21.60
N VAL A 342 -38.09 22.27 -22.45
CA VAL A 342 -36.86 23.02 -22.74
C VAL A 342 -36.43 23.79 -21.49
N GLN A 343 -37.36 24.41 -20.78
CA GLN A 343 -37.08 25.09 -19.52
C GLN A 343 -36.56 24.13 -18.44
N MET A 344 -37.18 22.95 -18.29
CA MET A 344 -36.73 21.92 -17.36
C MET A 344 -35.35 21.38 -17.73
N THR A 345 -35.08 21.20 -19.02
CA THR A 345 -33.76 20.77 -19.49
C THR A 345 -32.69 21.80 -19.15
N VAL A 346 -32.97 23.09 -19.33
CA VAL A 346 -32.04 24.16 -18.91
C VAL A 346 -31.84 24.16 -17.39
N ALA A 347 -32.92 24.05 -16.61
CA ALA A 347 -32.83 24.02 -15.14
C ALA A 347 -32.02 22.81 -14.63
N VAL A 348 -32.17 21.66 -15.28
CA VAL A 348 -31.36 20.46 -15.02
C VAL A 348 -29.89 20.71 -15.34
N LEU A 349 -29.58 21.28 -16.49
CA LEU A 349 -28.20 21.59 -16.86
C LEU A 349 -27.57 22.58 -15.87
N VAL A 350 -28.33 23.55 -15.37
CA VAL A 350 -27.91 24.47 -14.29
C VAL A 350 -27.60 23.72 -13.01
N MET A 351 -28.52 22.87 -12.55
CA MET A 351 -28.30 22.06 -11.35
C MET A 351 -27.07 21.16 -11.50
N MET A 352 -26.88 20.55 -12.67
CA MET A 352 -25.75 19.65 -12.95
C MET A 352 -24.40 20.38 -12.94
N ASP A 353 -24.29 21.57 -13.54
CA ASP A 353 -23.06 22.38 -13.48
C ASP A 353 -22.76 22.83 -12.03
N GLN A 354 -23.81 23.15 -11.24
CA GLN A 354 -23.66 23.44 -9.80
C GLN A 354 -23.18 22.21 -9.01
N MET A 355 -23.77 21.04 -9.25
CA MET A 355 -23.32 19.78 -8.65
C MET A 355 -21.86 19.47 -9.01
N GLU A 356 -21.42 19.77 -10.24
CA GLU A 356 -20.03 19.58 -10.64
C GLU A 356 -19.08 20.47 -9.84
N VAL A 357 -19.48 21.73 -9.59
CA VAL A 357 -18.73 22.66 -8.75
C VAL A 357 -18.69 22.15 -7.30
N ASP A 358 -19.82 21.71 -6.76
CA ASP A 358 -19.94 21.15 -5.40
C ASP A 358 -19.04 19.90 -5.25
N LEU A 359 -19.05 18.99 -6.24
CA LEU A 359 -18.17 17.82 -6.27
C LEU A 359 -16.69 18.19 -6.39
N ARG A 360 -16.34 19.20 -7.21
CA ARG A 360 -14.95 19.70 -7.30
C ARG A 360 -14.49 20.34 -6.00
N PHE A 361 -15.37 21.05 -5.30
CA PHE A 361 -15.09 21.61 -3.99
C PHE A 361 -14.92 20.51 -2.94
N ALA A 362 -15.88 19.58 -2.85
CA ALA A 362 -15.81 18.43 -1.95
C ALA A 362 -14.57 17.58 -2.21
N ARG A 363 -14.16 17.40 -3.47
CA ARG A 363 -12.93 16.71 -3.84
C ARG A 363 -11.68 17.46 -3.37
N ARG A 364 -11.61 18.78 -3.53
CA ARG A 364 -10.49 19.59 -3.03
C ARG A 364 -10.42 19.56 -1.51
N MET A 365 -11.56 19.63 -0.83
CA MET A 365 -11.63 19.50 0.63
C MET A 365 -11.21 18.11 1.07
N ALA A 366 -11.72 17.06 0.44
CA ALA A 366 -11.29 15.68 0.69
C ALA A 366 -9.81 15.49 0.40
N GLU A 367 -9.26 16.03 -0.69
CA GLU A 367 -7.82 15.95 -1.00
C GLU A 367 -6.97 16.68 0.05
N ARG A 368 -7.43 17.82 0.58
CA ARG A 368 -6.76 18.52 1.69
C ARG A 368 -6.83 17.73 2.99
N HIS A 369 -8.01 17.20 3.33
CA HIS A 369 -8.20 16.39 4.55
C HIS A 369 -7.42 15.07 4.46
N LEU A 370 -7.55 14.33 3.36
CA LEU A 370 -6.80 13.10 3.09
C LEU A 370 -5.29 13.35 2.98
N GLY A 371 -4.88 14.49 2.45
CA GLY A 371 -3.48 14.91 2.40
C GLY A 371 -2.92 15.17 3.79
N ALA A 372 -3.63 15.97 4.60
CA ALA A 372 -3.29 16.23 5.99
C ALA A 372 -3.28 14.95 6.83
N GLU A 373 -4.24 14.05 6.61
CA GLU A 373 -4.28 12.73 7.24
C GLU A 373 -3.12 11.83 6.78
N SER A 374 -2.74 11.88 5.50
CA SER A 374 -1.60 11.11 4.97
C SER A 374 -0.28 11.57 5.58
N ASP A 375 -0.06 12.87 5.67
CA ASP A 375 1.14 13.43 6.29
C ASP A 375 1.13 13.23 7.81
N GLY A 376 -0.03 13.37 8.45
CA GLY A 376 -0.24 12.98 9.84
C GLY A 376 0.00 11.49 10.10
N ARG A 377 -0.34 10.60 9.15
CA ARG A 377 -0.07 9.16 9.22
C ARG A 377 1.42 8.87 9.12
N LYS A 378 2.14 9.49 8.18
CA LYS A 378 3.61 9.35 8.08
C LYS A 378 4.33 9.87 9.32
N GLY A 379 3.88 11.01 9.87
CA GLY A 379 4.42 11.56 11.12
C GLY A 379 4.20 10.62 12.31
N ARG A 380 2.98 10.08 12.45
CA ARG A 380 2.67 9.06 13.48
C ARG A 380 3.50 7.80 13.30
N GLU A 381 3.68 7.36 12.06
CA GLU A 381 4.47 6.18 11.72
C GLU A 381 5.95 6.36 12.07
N GLN A 382 6.54 7.49 11.70
CA GLN A 382 7.92 7.81 12.05
C GLN A 382 8.13 7.86 13.56
N LYS A 383 7.19 8.51 14.28
CA LYS A 383 7.20 8.55 15.74
C LYS A 383 7.08 7.14 16.35
N ALA A 384 6.22 6.29 15.82
CA ALA A 384 6.07 4.90 16.26
C ALA A 384 7.37 4.11 16.09
N ILE A 385 8.06 4.26 14.95
CA ILE A 385 9.37 3.63 14.68
C ILE A 385 10.42 4.11 15.69
N GLU A 386 10.50 5.41 15.95
CA GLU A 386 11.47 6.00 16.88
C GLU A 386 11.25 5.51 18.31
N VAL A 387 10.01 5.55 18.79
CA VAL A 387 9.64 5.10 20.14
C VAL A 387 9.87 3.59 20.30
N GLU A 388 9.46 2.77 19.33
CA GLU A 388 9.72 1.32 19.37
C GLU A 388 11.22 1.02 19.46
N ARG A 389 12.04 1.64 18.60
CA ARG A 389 13.49 1.47 18.60
C ARG A 389 14.12 1.91 19.92
N GLU A 390 13.68 3.04 20.47
CA GLU A 390 14.21 3.55 21.72
C GLU A 390 13.94 2.60 22.89
N VAL A 391 12.69 2.16 23.01
CA VAL A 391 12.24 1.29 24.11
C VAL A 391 12.88 -0.09 24.01
N VAL A 392 12.93 -0.70 22.83
CA VAL A 392 13.54 -2.02 22.64
C VAL A 392 15.05 -1.98 22.93
N ARG A 393 15.76 -0.92 22.54
CA ARG A 393 17.18 -0.76 22.89
C ARG A 393 17.38 -0.57 24.39
N GLU A 394 16.48 0.12 25.07
CA GLU A 394 16.52 0.26 26.53
C GLU A 394 16.32 -1.09 27.23
N VAL A 395 15.35 -1.90 26.78
CA VAL A 395 15.17 -3.28 27.29
C VAL A 395 16.43 -4.10 27.06
N GLY A 396 17.01 -4.05 25.86
CA GLY A 396 18.24 -4.77 25.52
C GLY A 396 19.42 -4.39 26.41
N ARG A 397 19.61 -3.08 26.67
CA ARG A 397 20.63 -2.57 27.59
C ARG A 397 20.47 -3.11 29.01
N ARG A 398 19.25 -3.13 29.54
CA ARG A 398 18.98 -3.63 30.90
C ARG A 398 19.23 -5.12 31.04
N MET A 399 18.89 -5.90 30.03
CA MET A 399 19.13 -7.34 30.02
C MET A 399 20.60 -7.72 29.86
N GLY A 400 21.49 -6.75 29.55
CA GLY A 400 22.84 -7.07 29.10
C GLY A 400 22.83 -7.93 27.83
N SER A 401 21.74 -7.89 27.06
CA SER A 401 21.72 -8.53 25.76
C SER A 401 22.70 -7.79 24.86
N GLY A 402 23.33 -8.52 23.94
CA GLY A 402 24.22 -7.93 22.96
C GLY A 402 23.49 -6.95 22.04
N THR A 403 24.05 -6.68 20.87
CA THR A 403 23.32 -5.88 19.89
C THR A 403 21.99 -6.56 19.51
N VAL A 404 20.95 -5.77 19.21
CA VAL A 404 19.64 -6.29 18.76
C VAL A 404 19.79 -7.26 17.59
N LYS A 405 20.78 -7.00 16.72
CA LYS A 405 21.20 -7.85 15.62
C LYS A 405 21.69 -9.23 16.07
N GLU A 406 22.66 -9.29 16.98
CA GLU A 406 23.21 -10.54 17.49
C GLU A 406 22.15 -11.41 18.17
N GLU A 407 21.25 -10.79 18.95
CA GLU A 407 20.15 -11.52 19.58
C GLU A 407 19.19 -12.09 18.53
N THR A 408 18.81 -11.28 17.54
CA THR A 408 17.94 -11.72 16.45
C THR A 408 18.57 -12.84 15.64
N GLU A 409 19.87 -12.76 15.32
CA GLU A 409 20.62 -13.83 14.65
C GLU A 409 20.69 -15.12 15.47
N ARG A 410 20.89 -14.99 16.79
CA ARG A 410 20.88 -16.14 17.70
C ARG A 410 19.50 -16.80 17.72
N TRP A 411 18.44 -16.01 17.77
CA TRP A 411 17.07 -16.49 17.73
C TRP A 411 16.73 -17.19 16.41
N ILE A 412 17.11 -16.60 15.26
CA ILE A 412 16.93 -17.22 13.93
C ILE A 412 17.63 -18.59 13.88
N ARG A 413 18.90 -18.65 14.31
CA ARG A 413 19.69 -19.89 14.31
C ARG A 413 19.09 -20.96 15.21
N ALA A 414 18.59 -20.57 16.39
CA ALA A 414 17.95 -21.51 17.32
C ALA A 414 16.65 -22.09 16.76
N ARG A 415 15.90 -21.31 15.96
CA ARG A 415 14.59 -21.70 15.43
C ARG A 415 14.66 -22.54 14.16
N ILE A 416 15.52 -22.15 13.22
CA ILE A 416 15.63 -22.83 11.92
C ILE A 416 16.56 -24.05 12.01
N GLY A 417 17.47 -24.07 12.97
CA GLY A 417 18.50 -25.08 13.08
C GLY A 417 19.68 -24.84 12.12
N PRO A 418 20.77 -25.60 12.29
CA PRO A 418 22.01 -25.40 11.53
C PRO A 418 21.95 -25.89 10.08
N SER A 419 20.96 -26.71 9.71
CA SER A 419 20.84 -27.31 8.38
C SER A 419 20.39 -26.33 7.30
N ASP A 420 19.60 -25.32 7.68
CA ASP A 420 18.95 -24.40 6.74
C ASP A 420 19.51 -22.98 6.92
N ILE A 421 20.80 -22.79 6.61
CA ILE A 421 21.42 -21.46 6.67
C ILE A 421 20.73 -20.54 5.64
N PRO A 422 20.00 -19.50 6.09
CA PRO A 422 19.23 -18.66 5.19
C PRO A 422 20.16 -17.81 4.31
N ARG A 423 19.82 -17.65 3.03
CA ARG A 423 20.61 -16.84 2.07
C ARG A 423 20.75 -15.38 2.51
N THR A 424 19.71 -14.86 3.15
CA THR A 424 19.64 -13.48 3.66
C THR A 424 19.05 -13.48 5.06
N MET A 425 19.43 -12.51 5.90
CA MET A 425 18.86 -12.40 7.25
C MET A 425 17.34 -12.20 7.20
N GLY A 426 16.82 -11.45 6.21
CA GLY A 426 15.38 -11.26 6.04
C GLY A 426 14.62 -12.56 5.77
N ASN A 427 15.20 -13.47 4.95
CA ASN A 427 14.60 -14.78 4.70
C ASN A 427 14.66 -15.68 5.94
N GLY A 428 15.76 -15.65 6.67
CA GLY A 428 15.90 -16.33 7.96
C GLY A 428 14.90 -15.83 8.98
N PHE A 429 14.75 -14.51 9.10
CA PHE A 429 13.78 -13.91 10.02
C PHE A 429 12.35 -14.33 9.70
N ARG A 430 11.96 -14.27 8.42
CA ARG A 430 10.62 -14.68 7.97
C ARG A 430 10.34 -16.15 8.31
N LYS A 431 11.26 -17.06 8.00
CA LYS A 431 11.11 -18.49 8.32
C LYS A 431 11.02 -18.72 9.83
N ALA A 432 11.92 -18.12 10.61
CA ALA A 432 11.92 -18.23 12.06
C ALA A 432 10.63 -17.69 12.71
N LEU A 433 10.06 -16.60 12.16
CA LEU A 433 8.77 -16.07 12.61
C LEU A 433 7.63 -17.05 12.31
N LEU A 434 7.59 -17.63 11.11
CA LEU A 434 6.60 -18.65 10.79
C LEU A 434 6.76 -19.88 11.70
N GLU A 435 7.98 -20.35 11.96
CA GLU A 435 8.22 -21.43 12.94
C GLU A 435 7.64 -21.09 14.32
N ALA A 436 7.88 -19.87 14.81
CA ALA A 436 7.35 -19.42 16.10
C ALA A 436 5.81 -19.33 16.11
N MET A 437 5.19 -18.90 15.02
CA MET A 437 3.73 -18.77 14.91
C MET A 437 3.01 -20.11 14.74
N PHE A 438 3.68 -21.13 14.22
CA PHE A 438 3.15 -22.50 14.08
C PHE A 438 3.56 -23.43 15.23
N ASP A 439 4.33 -22.94 16.18
CA ASP A 439 4.67 -23.66 17.41
C ASP A 439 3.38 -23.97 18.21
N SER A 440 3.35 -25.14 18.85
CA SER A 440 2.24 -25.52 19.74
C SER A 440 2.24 -24.72 21.03
N ARG A 441 3.39 -24.14 21.41
CA ARG A 441 3.51 -23.27 22.58
C ARG A 441 3.11 -21.85 22.21
N ALA A 442 2.37 -21.20 23.11
CA ALA A 442 2.04 -19.78 22.98
C ALA A 442 3.31 -18.95 22.85
N VAL A 443 3.29 -18.02 21.91
CA VAL A 443 4.35 -17.04 21.73
C VAL A 443 4.50 -16.23 23.01
N SER A 444 5.70 -16.22 23.59
CA SER A 444 6.02 -15.53 24.83
C SER A 444 7.00 -14.37 24.59
N CYS A 445 6.81 -13.31 25.37
CA CYS A 445 7.74 -12.19 25.38
C CYS A 445 8.90 -12.46 26.32
N ILE A 446 9.92 -11.63 26.16
CA ILE A 446 11.01 -11.50 27.11
C ILE A 446 10.45 -10.95 28.43
N ASP A 447 10.76 -11.64 29.53
CA ASP A 447 10.47 -11.12 30.86
C ASP A 447 11.38 -9.92 31.15
N ILE A 448 10.78 -8.79 31.48
CA ILE A 448 11.49 -7.53 31.76
C ILE A 448 12.09 -7.57 33.17
N ASP A 449 11.54 -8.41 34.05
CA ASP A 449 11.96 -8.56 35.44
C ASP A 449 12.63 -9.92 35.67
N PRO A 450 13.92 -10.08 35.33
CA PRO A 450 14.62 -11.36 35.40
C PRO A 450 14.72 -11.96 36.82
N ILE A 451 14.44 -11.15 37.85
CA ILE A 451 14.50 -11.57 39.26
C ILE A 451 13.35 -12.54 39.60
N ALA A 452 12.20 -12.43 38.92
CA ALA A 452 11.04 -13.26 39.21
C ALA A 452 11.10 -14.65 38.55
N THR A 453 11.86 -14.81 37.47
CA THR A 453 11.73 -15.98 36.57
C THR A 453 12.61 -17.18 36.94
N ALA A 454 13.42 -17.11 38.01
CA ALA A 454 14.39 -18.16 38.36
C ALA A 454 13.78 -19.49 38.86
N THR A 455 12.45 -19.60 39.02
CA THR A 455 11.77 -20.75 39.64
C THR A 455 10.96 -21.63 38.68
N SER A 456 10.88 -21.31 37.38
CA SER A 456 10.17 -22.17 36.42
C SER A 456 11.11 -23.19 35.78
N MET A 457 11.09 -24.44 36.25
CA MET A 457 11.82 -25.58 35.66
C MET A 457 11.01 -26.30 34.57
N GLU A 458 10.21 -25.60 33.76
CA GLU A 458 9.44 -26.26 32.69
C GLU A 458 10.33 -26.89 31.60
N GLU A 459 9.94 -28.09 31.16
CA GLU A 459 10.68 -29.05 30.32
C GLU A 459 10.83 -28.65 28.83
N GLY A 460 11.20 -27.41 28.50
CA GLY A 460 11.73 -27.13 27.16
C GLY A 460 11.90 -25.65 26.83
N PRO A 461 12.57 -25.33 25.71
CA PRO A 461 12.80 -23.95 25.31
C PRO A 461 11.45 -23.23 25.11
N PRO A 462 11.21 -22.11 25.79
CA PRO A 462 9.98 -21.35 25.61
C PRO A 462 9.88 -20.82 24.18
N ASN A 463 8.65 -20.62 23.67
CA ASN A 463 8.43 -19.97 22.37
C ASN A 463 8.66 -18.45 22.46
N ARG A 464 9.89 -18.08 22.80
CA ARG A 464 10.29 -16.72 23.08
C ARG A 464 10.57 -15.96 21.79
N LEU A 465 9.99 -14.76 21.69
CA LEU A 465 10.27 -13.82 20.61
C LEU A 465 11.60 -13.07 20.82
N PRO A 466 12.28 -12.65 19.74
CA PRO A 466 13.43 -11.77 19.82
C PRO A 466 12.99 -10.36 20.21
N LEU A 467 13.92 -9.55 20.73
CA LEU A 467 13.68 -8.14 21.07
C LEU A 467 13.02 -7.31 19.95
N THR A 468 13.34 -7.59 18.68
CA THR A 468 12.75 -6.90 17.51
C THR A 468 11.26 -7.10 17.36
N LEU A 469 10.68 -8.10 18.04
CA LEU A 469 9.26 -8.42 18.02
C LEU A 469 8.55 -8.12 19.34
N LEU A 470 9.22 -7.43 20.28
CA LEU A 470 8.65 -7.14 21.60
C LEU A 470 7.39 -6.28 21.52
N VAL A 471 7.41 -5.18 20.75
CA VAL A 471 6.25 -4.29 20.58
C VAL A 471 5.11 -4.95 19.79
N PRO A 472 5.34 -5.63 18.64
CA PRO A 472 4.27 -6.30 17.92
C PRO A 472 3.85 -7.66 18.52
N ALA A 473 4.42 -8.10 19.64
CA ALA A 473 4.14 -9.43 20.21
C ALA A 473 2.66 -9.74 20.44
N PRO A 474 1.82 -8.83 20.98
CA PRO A 474 0.39 -9.11 21.14
C PRO A 474 -0.31 -9.41 19.80
N ARG A 475 0.12 -8.74 18.72
CA ARG A 475 -0.39 -9.00 17.37
C ARG A 475 0.05 -10.37 16.87
N ILE A 476 1.30 -10.76 17.13
CA ILE A 476 1.84 -12.08 16.76
C ILE A 476 1.08 -13.18 17.47
N PHE A 477 0.82 -13.03 18.77
CA PHE A 477 0.00 -13.95 19.55
C PHE A 477 -1.41 -14.09 18.96
N LYS A 478 -2.06 -12.97 18.64
CA LYS A 478 -3.36 -12.98 17.96
C LYS A 478 -3.32 -13.72 16.62
N LEU A 479 -2.27 -13.50 15.82
CA LEU A 479 -2.10 -14.20 14.54
C LEU A 479 -1.84 -15.69 14.71
N GLN A 480 -1.06 -16.10 15.72
CA GLN A 480 -0.88 -17.51 16.08
C GLN A 480 -2.23 -18.16 16.38
N ASN A 481 -3.06 -17.53 17.20
CA ASN A 481 -4.39 -18.04 17.54
C ASN A 481 -5.32 -18.10 16.32
N GLN A 482 -5.25 -17.14 15.40
CA GLN A 482 -5.98 -17.18 14.13
C GLN A 482 -5.53 -18.32 13.22
N LEU A 483 -4.22 -18.58 13.13
CA LEU A 483 -3.68 -19.72 12.38
C LEU A 483 -4.13 -21.06 12.98
N GLN A 484 -4.09 -21.19 14.30
CA GLN A 484 -4.59 -22.37 15.00
C GLN A 484 -6.10 -22.55 14.75
N ALA A 485 -6.89 -21.49 14.80
CA ALA A 485 -8.31 -21.52 14.46
C ALA A 485 -8.55 -21.99 13.01
N LEU A 486 -7.77 -21.52 12.04
CA LEU A 486 -7.86 -22.00 10.65
C LEU A 486 -7.57 -23.49 10.53
N ILE A 487 -6.53 -23.98 11.23
CA ILE A 487 -6.19 -25.42 11.25
C ILE A 487 -7.33 -26.22 11.87
N ILE A 488 -7.90 -25.76 12.98
CA ILE A 488 -9.06 -26.39 13.62
C ILE A 488 -10.22 -26.48 12.62
N VAL A 489 -10.64 -25.37 12.00
CA VAL A 489 -11.76 -25.39 11.04
C VAL A 489 -11.49 -26.35 9.87
N ALA A 490 -10.26 -26.39 9.35
CA ALA A 490 -9.90 -27.33 8.28
C ALA A 490 -9.97 -28.80 8.73
N CYS A 491 -9.54 -29.10 9.96
CA CYS A 491 -9.64 -30.42 10.54
C CYS A 491 -11.11 -30.84 10.75
N LEU A 492 -11.93 -29.94 11.30
CA LEU A 492 -13.38 -30.15 11.47
C LEU A 492 -14.07 -30.42 10.14
N ASN A 493 -13.72 -29.63 9.11
CA ASN A 493 -14.18 -29.82 7.76
C ASN A 493 -13.86 -31.23 7.26
N SER A 494 -12.62 -31.69 7.44
CA SER A 494 -12.21 -33.02 7.02
C SER A 494 -13.05 -34.12 7.67
N ILE A 495 -13.34 -34.02 8.97
CA ILE A 495 -14.18 -34.98 9.69
C ILE A 495 -15.61 -34.92 9.15
N VAL A 496 -16.19 -33.73 9.00
CA VAL A 496 -17.55 -33.56 8.50
C VAL A 496 -17.70 -34.16 7.10
N ASN A 497 -16.77 -33.88 6.17
CA ASN A 497 -16.83 -34.45 4.81
C ASN A 497 -16.71 -35.97 4.78
N ALA A 498 -15.86 -36.55 5.64
CA ALA A 498 -15.69 -38.00 5.71
C ALA A 498 -16.99 -38.72 6.14
N ASN A 499 -17.85 -38.05 6.91
CA ASN A 499 -19.11 -38.64 7.37
C ASN A 499 -20.32 -38.26 6.49
N LEU A 500 -20.24 -37.21 5.67
CA LEU A 500 -21.33 -36.75 4.80
C LEU A 500 -21.41 -37.47 3.43
N GLY A 501 -20.34 -38.14 2.99
CA GLY A 501 -20.19 -38.67 1.64
C GLY A 501 -21.09 -39.84 1.22
N ALA A 502 -22.03 -40.30 2.06
CA ALA A 502 -22.85 -41.48 1.80
C ALA A 502 -24.32 -41.19 1.42
N GLY A 503 -24.76 -39.93 1.42
CA GLY A 503 -26.15 -39.57 1.13
C GLY A 503 -26.39 -39.21 -0.34
N ASN A 504 -27.59 -39.51 -0.87
CA ASN A 504 -28.06 -39.19 -2.23
C ASN A 504 -28.24 -37.68 -2.52
N ARG A 505 -27.57 -36.78 -1.79
CA ARG A 505 -27.68 -35.33 -2.00
C ARG A 505 -26.92 -34.89 -3.25
N THR A 506 -27.43 -33.88 -3.93
CA THR A 506 -26.72 -33.26 -5.05
C THR A 506 -25.42 -32.61 -4.54
N GLN A 507 -24.33 -32.78 -5.29
CA GLN A 507 -23.01 -32.27 -4.92
C GLN A 507 -23.01 -30.76 -4.63
N THR A 508 -23.82 -30.01 -5.38
CA THR A 508 -23.96 -28.54 -5.23
C THR A 508 -24.54 -28.16 -3.87
N GLN A 509 -25.60 -28.84 -3.41
CA GLN A 509 -26.24 -28.52 -2.14
C GLN A 509 -25.33 -28.87 -0.95
N ALA A 510 -24.63 -30.00 -1.02
CA ALA A 510 -23.65 -30.38 -0.01
C ALA A 510 -22.49 -29.38 0.07
N GLN A 511 -22.06 -28.82 -1.06
CA GLN A 511 -21.00 -27.81 -1.10
C GLN A 511 -21.43 -26.46 -0.50
N GLU A 512 -22.67 -26.04 -0.74
CA GLU A 512 -23.24 -24.82 -0.15
C GLU A 512 -23.45 -24.94 1.36
N GLU A 513 -24.04 -26.04 1.84
CA GLU A 513 -24.17 -26.27 3.29
C GLU A 513 -22.80 -26.31 3.98
N ARG A 514 -21.80 -26.89 3.32
CA ARG A 514 -20.42 -26.92 3.80
C ARG A 514 -19.81 -25.53 3.87
N SER A 515 -19.97 -24.69 2.84
CA SER A 515 -19.41 -23.34 2.87
C SER A 515 -20.04 -22.50 3.99
N VAL A 516 -21.36 -22.59 4.16
CA VAL A 516 -22.09 -21.92 5.25
C VAL A 516 -21.59 -22.40 6.61
N LEU A 517 -21.41 -23.71 6.80
CA LEU A 517 -20.86 -24.26 8.04
C LEU A 517 -19.45 -23.72 8.31
N MET A 518 -18.56 -23.74 7.32
CA MET A 518 -17.18 -23.26 7.46
C MET A 518 -17.13 -21.77 7.81
N THR A 519 -17.91 -20.93 7.14
CA THR A 519 -18.02 -19.50 7.45
C THR A 519 -18.49 -19.28 8.88
N ARG A 520 -19.45 -20.08 9.36
CA ARG A 520 -19.96 -19.99 10.72
C ARG A 520 -18.96 -20.46 11.77
N LEU A 521 -18.30 -21.60 11.56
CA LEU A 521 -17.25 -22.11 12.46
C LEU A 521 -16.08 -21.12 12.55
N TRP A 522 -15.68 -20.54 11.41
CA TRP A 522 -14.68 -19.48 11.38
C TRP A 522 -15.14 -18.24 12.15
N ALA A 523 -16.37 -17.76 11.94
CA ALA A 523 -16.89 -16.60 12.65
C ALA A 523 -16.91 -16.80 14.17
N LEU A 524 -17.28 -18.01 14.64
CA LEU A 524 -17.26 -18.37 16.06
C LEU A 524 -15.84 -18.34 16.63
N LEU A 525 -14.90 -19.05 15.99
CA LEU A 525 -13.52 -19.12 16.47
C LEU A 525 -12.79 -17.78 16.36
N LYS A 526 -13.01 -17.03 15.27
CA LYS A 526 -12.49 -15.67 15.13
C LYS A 526 -13.02 -14.75 16.23
N GLY A 527 -14.32 -14.86 16.54
CA GLY A 527 -14.94 -14.16 17.66
C GLY A 527 -14.24 -14.45 18.98
N MET A 528 -13.89 -15.71 19.27
CA MET A 528 -13.13 -16.07 20.47
C MET A 528 -11.74 -15.41 20.49
N VAL A 529 -11.00 -15.50 19.38
CA VAL A 529 -9.66 -14.89 19.28
C VAL A 529 -9.70 -13.37 19.39
N ASP A 530 -10.79 -12.73 18.95
CA ASP A 530 -10.99 -11.28 19.05
C ASP A 530 -11.51 -10.84 20.43
N PHE A 531 -12.22 -11.70 21.19
CA PHE A 531 -12.90 -11.34 22.44
C PHE A 531 -11.97 -11.15 23.65
N ASP A 532 -10.81 -11.81 23.65
CA ASP A 532 -9.83 -11.81 24.76
C ASP A 532 -9.34 -10.41 25.15
N SER A 533 -9.56 -9.39 24.32
CA SER A 533 -9.17 -8.00 24.59
C SER A 533 -10.18 -7.20 25.43
N SER A 534 -11.42 -7.69 25.56
CA SER A 534 -12.55 -6.83 26.00
C SER A 534 -12.99 -6.98 27.46
N GLY A 535 -12.38 -7.90 28.24
CA GLY A 535 -12.50 -7.95 29.70
C GLY A 535 -13.91 -8.24 30.28
N THR A 536 -14.94 -8.41 29.46
CA THR A 536 -16.28 -8.81 29.91
C THR A 536 -16.32 -10.33 30.11
N GLY A 537 -15.67 -10.79 31.18
CA GLY A 537 -15.38 -12.21 31.48
C GLY A 537 -16.58 -13.11 31.83
N ARG A 538 -17.67 -13.08 31.05
CA ARG A 538 -18.87 -13.89 31.35
C ARG A 538 -19.31 -14.90 30.28
N GLU A 539 -18.66 -15.01 29.12
CA GLU A 539 -19.21 -15.84 28.02
C GLU A 539 -18.29 -16.88 27.36
N VAL A 540 -16.99 -16.95 27.67
CA VAL A 540 -16.05 -17.77 26.87
C VAL A 540 -16.33 -19.29 26.97
N ASP A 541 -16.64 -19.81 28.16
CA ASP A 541 -16.87 -21.27 28.35
C ASP A 541 -18.08 -21.81 27.58
N THR A 542 -19.06 -20.95 27.27
CA THR A 542 -20.22 -21.36 26.47
C THR A 542 -19.87 -21.55 24.99
N THR A 543 -18.81 -20.91 24.49
CA THR A 543 -18.55 -20.83 23.05
C THR A 543 -17.91 -22.10 22.46
N LEU A 544 -17.03 -22.78 23.20
CA LEU A 544 -16.48 -24.09 22.81
C LEU A 544 -17.54 -25.20 22.86
N VAL A 545 -18.40 -25.18 23.88
CA VAL A 545 -19.57 -26.07 23.96
C VAL A 545 -20.48 -25.83 22.77
N ASN A 546 -20.70 -24.56 22.40
CA ASN A 546 -21.47 -24.20 21.19
C ASN A 546 -20.82 -24.69 19.89
N LEU A 547 -19.48 -24.79 19.79
CA LEU A 547 -18.79 -25.31 18.60
C LEU A 547 -19.11 -26.80 18.38
N LEU A 548 -18.96 -27.61 19.43
CA LEU A 548 -19.31 -29.02 19.41
C LEU A 548 -20.79 -29.21 19.08
N ASP A 549 -21.67 -28.50 19.80
CA ASP A 549 -23.11 -28.59 19.60
C ASP A 549 -23.55 -28.16 18.20
N GLU A 550 -22.89 -27.17 17.59
CA GLU A 550 -23.19 -26.75 16.24
C GLU A 550 -22.74 -27.77 15.19
N LEU A 551 -21.58 -28.41 15.40
CA LEU A 551 -21.15 -29.55 14.57
C LEU A 551 -22.10 -30.73 14.71
N MET A 552 -22.52 -31.06 15.94
CA MET A 552 -23.48 -32.13 16.20
C MET A 552 -24.84 -31.82 15.59
N ARG A 553 -25.32 -30.58 15.71
CA ARG A 553 -26.57 -30.11 15.08
C ARG A 553 -26.50 -30.23 13.56
N THR A 554 -25.38 -29.86 12.96
CA THR A 554 -25.17 -30.00 11.50
C THR A 554 -25.12 -31.46 11.09
N TYR A 555 -24.39 -32.28 11.85
CA TYR A 555 -24.31 -33.73 11.64
C TYR A 555 -25.71 -34.39 11.70
N ARG A 556 -26.52 -34.07 12.72
CA ARG A 556 -27.88 -34.58 12.87
C ARG A 556 -28.79 -34.13 11.72
N ARG A 557 -28.75 -32.84 11.33
CA ARG A 557 -29.55 -32.30 10.20
C ARG A 557 -29.29 -33.02 8.90
N THR A 558 -28.04 -33.41 8.63
CA THR A 558 -27.75 -34.14 7.39
C THR A 558 -28.22 -35.59 7.45
N ARG A 559 -28.21 -36.20 8.64
CA ARG A 559 -28.59 -37.61 8.81
C ARG A 559 -30.11 -37.82 8.87
N THR A 560 -30.88 -36.90 9.44
CA THR A 560 -32.34 -37.00 9.58
C THR A 560 -33.10 -37.13 8.25
N HIS A 561 -32.47 -36.84 7.11
CA HIS A 561 -33.08 -37.02 5.79
C HIS A 561 -32.96 -38.45 5.23
N VAL A 562 -32.25 -39.36 5.91
CA VAL A 562 -31.99 -40.72 5.43
C VAL A 562 -32.82 -41.73 6.24
N GLY A 563 -34.13 -41.79 5.93
CA GLY A 563 -35.05 -42.89 6.28
C GLY A 563 -35.52 -42.97 7.74
N GLU A 564 -36.79 -42.66 7.98
CA GLU A 564 -37.52 -42.84 9.26
C GLU A 564 -37.87 -44.32 9.57
N ASP A 565 -37.07 -45.29 9.14
CA ASP A 565 -37.32 -46.69 9.47
C ASP A 565 -36.93 -46.92 10.95
N GLY A 566 -37.95 -46.91 11.80
CA GLY A 566 -37.90 -46.73 13.27
C GLY A 566 -37.12 -47.75 14.13
N GLU A 567 -36.33 -48.65 13.55
CA GLU A 567 -35.50 -49.61 14.31
C GLU A 567 -34.05 -49.13 14.56
N SER A 568 -33.65 -47.93 14.09
CA SER A 568 -32.25 -47.51 14.03
C SER A 568 -31.71 -46.67 15.22
N GLY A 569 -32.54 -46.35 16.21
CA GLY A 569 -32.18 -45.36 17.26
C GLY A 569 -30.94 -45.70 18.11
N MET A 570 -30.64 -47.00 18.34
CA MET A 570 -29.46 -47.40 19.12
C MET A 570 -28.16 -47.25 18.31
N LYS A 571 -28.19 -47.55 17.01
CA LYS A 571 -27.04 -47.38 16.10
C LYS A 571 -26.71 -45.90 15.86
N GLU A 572 -27.72 -45.03 15.92
CA GLU A 572 -27.50 -43.60 15.78
C GLU A 572 -26.65 -43.02 16.92
N LYS A 573 -26.99 -43.33 18.17
CA LYS A 573 -26.26 -42.87 19.36
C LYS A 573 -24.81 -43.36 19.39
N GLU A 574 -24.56 -44.59 18.96
CA GLU A 574 -23.20 -45.13 18.91
C GLU A 574 -22.34 -44.40 17.87
N VAL A 575 -22.88 -44.15 16.69
CA VAL A 575 -22.19 -43.38 15.64
C VAL A 575 -21.98 -41.93 16.07
N GLU A 576 -22.96 -41.34 16.77
CA GLU A 576 -22.87 -39.99 17.33
C GLU A 576 -21.73 -39.88 18.35
N MET A 577 -21.65 -40.85 19.28
CA MET A 577 -20.57 -40.94 20.26
C MET A 577 -19.21 -41.16 19.58
N GLY A 578 -19.16 -41.98 18.52
CA GLY A 578 -17.95 -42.18 17.72
C GLY A 578 -17.50 -40.91 16.99
N PHE A 579 -18.44 -40.10 16.49
CA PHE A 579 -18.14 -38.80 15.91
C PHE A 579 -17.58 -37.83 16.95
N LYS A 580 -18.20 -37.74 18.13
CA LYS A 580 -17.71 -36.91 19.25
C LYS A 580 -16.28 -37.29 19.68
N ARG A 581 -15.98 -38.58 19.84
CA ARG A 581 -14.62 -39.04 20.18
C ARG A 581 -13.58 -38.67 19.12
N ARG A 582 -13.93 -38.80 17.83
CA ARG A 582 -13.04 -38.39 16.72
C ARG A 582 -12.80 -36.89 16.73
N LEU A 583 -13.84 -36.11 16.99
CA LEU A 583 -13.77 -34.67 17.10
C LEU A 583 -12.85 -34.25 18.26
N GLU A 584 -13.03 -34.82 19.45
CA GLU A 584 -12.16 -34.58 20.61
C GLU A 584 -10.70 -35.01 20.36
N SER A 585 -10.47 -36.09 19.62
CA SER A 585 -9.12 -36.54 19.24
C SER A 585 -8.44 -35.54 18.30
N VAL A 586 -9.16 -35.09 17.26
CA VAL A 586 -8.61 -34.24 16.20
C VAL A 586 -8.29 -32.83 16.69
N LEU A 587 -8.91 -32.39 17.80
CA LEU A 587 -8.58 -31.12 18.45
C LEU A 587 -7.27 -31.14 19.25
N ARG A 588 -6.61 -32.31 19.38
CA ARG A 588 -5.30 -32.42 20.05
C ARG A 588 -4.16 -32.10 19.09
N TYR A 589 -3.16 -31.36 19.56
CA TYR A 589 -1.99 -30.97 18.75
C TYR A 589 -1.12 -32.18 18.31
N GLU A 590 -1.25 -33.31 19.01
CA GLU A 590 -0.55 -34.56 18.69
C GLU A 590 -1.22 -35.33 17.56
N ASP A 591 -2.47 -35.01 17.21
CA ASP A 591 -3.22 -35.72 16.19
C ASP A 591 -2.52 -35.59 14.81
N PRO A 592 -2.35 -36.71 14.07
CA PRO A 592 -1.67 -36.69 12.79
C PRO A 592 -2.39 -35.83 11.74
N VAL A 593 -3.72 -35.71 11.84
CA VAL A 593 -4.52 -34.87 10.94
C VAL A 593 -4.22 -33.40 11.24
N PHE A 594 -4.21 -33.01 12.51
CA PHE A 594 -3.85 -31.64 12.92
C PHE A 594 -2.45 -31.26 12.43
N ARG A 595 -1.45 -32.13 12.67
CA ARG A 595 -0.08 -31.92 12.21
C ARG A 595 0.03 -31.80 10.70
N LEU A 596 -0.72 -32.60 9.95
CA LEU A 596 -0.75 -32.55 8.49
C LEU A 596 -1.30 -31.22 7.98
N PHE A 597 -2.42 -30.74 8.51
CA PHE A 597 -3.00 -29.46 8.12
C PHE A 597 -2.12 -28.28 8.55
N SER A 598 -1.54 -28.33 9.75
CA SER A 598 -0.57 -27.35 10.24
C SER A 598 0.63 -27.23 9.29
N LYS A 599 1.25 -28.36 8.94
CA LYS A 599 2.38 -28.41 8.00
C LYS A 599 2.01 -27.84 6.62
N ARG A 600 0.89 -28.27 6.04
CA ARG A 600 0.42 -27.79 4.73
C ARG A 600 0.12 -26.29 4.73
N LEU A 601 -0.50 -25.79 5.80
CA LEU A 601 -0.81 -24.38 5.95
C LEU A 601 0.48 -23.55 6.01
N LYS A 602 1.43 -23.98 6.85
CA LYS A 602 2.74 -23.34 6.98
C LYS A 602 3.49 -23.27 5.65
N GLU A 603 3.60 -24.40 4.94
CA GLU A 603 4.26 -24.47 3.62
C GLU A 603 3.57 -23.56 2.59
N GLY A 604 2.23 -23.54 2.57
CA GLY A 604 1.47 -22.69 1.66
C GLY A 604 1.61 -21.20 1.97
N ILE A 605 1.63 -20.81 3.25
CA ILE A 605 1.88 -19.42 3.67
C ILE A 605 3.32 -19.01 3.32
N GLU A 606 4.31 -19.88 3.56
CA GLU A 606 5.70 -19.61 3.20
C GLU A 606 5.86 -19.34 1.70
N MET A 607 5.20 -20.16 0.86
CA MET A 607 5.21 -20.01 -0.60
C MET A 607 4.55 -18.70 -1.06
N GLU A 608 3.40 -18.34 -0.50
CA GLU A 608 2.72 -17.08 -0.87
C GLU A 608 3.51 -15.85 -0.40
N LEU A 609 4.11 -15.90 0.80
CA LEU A 609 4.98 -14.81 1.26
C LEU A 609 6.21 -14.67 0.35
N GLU A 610 6.86 -15.77 -0.03
CA GLU A 610 8.00 -15.72 -0.96
C GLU A 610 7.62 -15.06 -2.30
N LYS A 611 6.44 -15.40 -2.82
CA LYS A 611 5.88 -14.80 -4.04
C LYS A 611 5.60 -13.31 -3.88
N ALA A 612 5.03 -12.88 -2.75
CA ALA A 612 4.75 -11.47 -2.46
C ALA A 612 6.04 -10.63 -2.38
N PHE A 613 7.07 -11.14 -1.69
CA PHE A 613 8.36 -10.46 -1.59
C PHE A 613 9.13 -10.45 -2.92
N SER A 614 9.14 -11.57 -3.66
CA SER A 614 9.79 -11.65 -4.98
C SER A 614 9.17 -10.68 -5.99
N SER A 615 7.83 -10.54 -5.97
CA SER A 615 7.10 -9.62 -6.84
C SER A 615 7.41 -8.15 -6.52
N THR A 616 7.64 -7.83 -5.25
CA THR A 616 7.98 -6.48 -4.81
C THR A 616 9.37 -6.09 -5.29
N SER A 617 10.36 -6.97 -5.15
CA SER A 617 11.74 -6.73 -5.62
C SER A 617 11.81 -6.56 -7.14
N ALA A 618 11.10 -7.40 -7.91
CA ALA A 618 11.06 -7.30 -9.37
C ALA A 618 10.42 -5.99 -9.88
N SER A 619 9.50 -5.39 -9.10
CA SER A 619 8.91 -4.11 -9.46
C SER A 619 9.81 -2.91 -9.17
N MET A 620 10.74 -3.02 -8.21
CA MET A 620 11.64 -1.91 -7.85
C MET A 620 12.84 -1.82 -8.79
N SER A 621 13.31 -2.96 -9.32
CA SER A 621 14.39 -3.04 -10.31
C SER A 621 13.94 -2.68 -11.74
N GLY A 622 13.07 -1.68 -11.89
CA GLY A 622 12.39 -1.25 -13.12
C GLY A 622 13.27 -0.75 -14.28
N THR A 623 14.50 -1.25 -14.42
CA THR A 623 15.42 -1.02 -15.53
C THR A 623 15.31 -2.04 -16.65
N GLY A 624 14.64 -3.18 -16.46
CA GLY A 624 14.39 -4.12 -17.55
C GLY A 624 12.95 -4.58 -17.58
N ARG A 625 12.15 -4.09 -18.54
CA ARG A 625 11.10 -4.95 -19.10
C ARG A 625 11.84 -6.20 -19.57
N SER A 626 11.83 -7.27 -18.78
CA SER A 626 12.22 -8.59 -19.24
C SER A 626 11.25 -8.92 -20.37
N VAL A 627 11.64 -8.55 -21.58
CA VAL A 627 11.05 -9.11 -22.79
C VAL A 627 11.31 -10.60 -22.66
N PRO A 628 10.27 -11.46 -22.64
CA PRO A 628 10.49 -12.89 -22.58
C PRO A 628 11.41 -13.28 -23.74
N ILE A 629 12.62 -13.73 -23.42
CA ILE A 629 13.75 -13.96 -24.36
C ILE A 629 13.41 -15.05 -25.40
N GLY A 630 12.33 -15.80 -25.21
CA GLY A 630 11.79 -16.71 -26.21
C GLY A 630 10.33 -16.40 -26.53
N LEU A 631 10.08 -15.82 -27.71
CA LEU A 631 8.79 -15.95 -28.39
C LEU A 631 8.62 -17.42 -28.76
N LYS A 632 7.95 -18.21 -27.91
CA LYS A 632 7.56 -19.58 -28.27
C LYS A 632 6.45 -19.53 -29.32
N THR A 633 6.85 -19.39 -30.59
CA THR A 633 6.00 -19.71 -31.74
C THR A 633 5.90 -21.22 -31.86
N GLY A 634 4.84 -21.81 -31.33
CA GLY A 634 4.60 -23.24 -31.47
C GLY A 634 3.16 -23.59 -31.14
N ARG A 635 2.41 -24.02 -32.16
CA ARG A 635 1.09 -24.66 -32.07
C ARG A 635 1.09 -25.68 -30.93
N GLN A 636 0.50 -25.36 -29.79
CA GLN A 636 -0.03 -26.37 -28.89
C GLN A 636 -1.53 -26.17 -28.74
N VAL A 637 -2.20 -27.24 -29.13
CA VAL A 637 -3.64 -27.45 -29.16
C VAL A 637 -4.17 -27.43 -27.73
N LEU A 638 -5.12 -26.51 -27.50
CA LEU A 638 -6.29 -26.60 -26.62
C LEU A 638 -6.19 -27.58 -25.43
N THR A 639 -6.08 -27.04 -24.22
CA THR A 639 -6.91 -27.38 -23.03
C THR A 639 -6.33 -26.72 -21.76
N SER A 640 -6.38 -25.39 -21.66
CA SER A 640 -6.30 -24.72 -20.35
C SER A 640 -6.91 -23.32 -20.45
N SER A 641 -8.01 -23.11 -19.73
CA SER A 641 -8.72 -21.85 -19.57
C SER A 641 -7.88 -20.84 -18.79
N ALA A 642 -6.97 -20.15 -19.47
CA ALA A 642 -6.28 -18.99 -18.94
C ALA A 642 -7.12 -17.73 -19.23
N SER A 643 -7.77 -17.20 -18.20
CA SER A 643 -8.47 -15.93 -18.23
C SER A 643 -7.48 -14.77 -18.43
N SER A 644 -7.50 -14.18 -19.62
CA SER A 644 -6.73 -13.00 -19.99
C SER A 644 -7.26 -11.76 -19.26
N SER A 645 -6.59 -11.38 -18.17
CA SER A 645 -6.82 -10.09 -17.53
C SER A 645 -6.12 -8.98 -18.32
N SER A 646 -6.88 -7.93 -18.62
CA SER A 646 -6.48 -6.80 -19.44
C SER A 646 -5.41 -5.94 -18.76
N SER A 647 -4.30 -5.76 -19.46
CA SER A 647 -3.19 -4.87 -19.12
C SER A 647 -3.66 -3.42 -19.00
N SER A 648 -3.66 -2.88 -17.77
CA SER A 648 -3.84 -1.46 -17.49
C SER A 648 -2.57 -0.87 -16.88
N ASN A 649 -2.22 0.35 -17.31
CA ASN A 649 -0.93 1.00 -17.07
C ASN A 649 -0.55 1.13 -15.57
N PRO A 650 0.66 0.68 -15.15
CA PRO A 650 1.01 0.54 -13.73
C PRO A 650 1.61 1.79 -13.04
N THR A 651 1.68 2.96 -13.66
CA THR A 651 2.62 4.01 -13.22
C THR A 651 2.23 4.82 -11.96
N SER A 652 1.19 4.45 -11.20
CA SER A 652 0.84 5.13 -9.93
C SER A 652 0.25 4.21 -8.84
N GLN A 653 0.32 2.88 -9.01
CA GLN A 653 -0.42 1.93 -8.17
C GLN A 653 0.38 1.32 -7.01
N ALA A 654 1.72 1.44 -6.96
CA ALA A 654 2.53 0.72 -5.97
C ALA A 654 2.18 1.04 -4.50
N ARG A 655 1.68 2.25 -4.20
CA ARG A 655 1.20 2.60 -2.85
C ARG A 655 -0.30 2.42 -2.63
N LYS A 656 -1.13 2.44 -3.68
CA LYS A 656 -2.60 2.26 -3.56
C LYS A 656 -3.03 0.79 -3.54
N ARG A 657 -2.15 -0.15 -3.90
CA ARG A 657 -2.43 -1.60 -3.85
C ARG A 657 -2.68 -2.13 -2.44
N PHE A 658 -2.17 -1.47 -1.40
CA PHE A 658 -2.39 -1.91 -0.03
C PHE A 658 -3.77 -1.55 0.54
N GLU A 659 -4.53 -0.62 -0.08
CA GLU A 659 -5.82 -0.15 0.45
C GLU A 659 -7.04 -0.72 -0.28
N THR A 660 -6.89 -1.12 -1.55
CA THR A 660 -7.91 -1.89 -2.29
C THR A 660 -7.27 -3.20 -2.73
N LEU A 661 -7.19 -4.13 -1.78
CA LEU A 661 -6.64 -5.47 -1.99
C LEU A 661 -7.62 -6.26 -2.83
N ASP A 662 -7.39 -6.30 -4.14
CA ASP A 662 -7.86 -7.41 -4.96
C ASP A 662 -7.10 -8.65 -4.46
N PHE A 663 -7.64 -9.30 -3.43
CA PHE A 663 -7.08 -10.51 -2.85
C PHE A 663 -7.07 -11.58 -3.94
N GLN A 664 -5.89 -11.95 -4.42
CA GLN A 664 -5.77 -13.16 -5.22
C GLN A 664 -6.14 -14.33 -4.30
N PRO A 665 -7.17 -15.13 -4.61
CA PRO A 665 -7.60 -16.21 -3.74
C PRO A 665 -6.43 -17.20 -3.56
N VAL A 666 -5.92 -17.29 -2.33
CA VAL A 666 -4.85 -18.21 -1.97
C VAL A 666 -5.47 -19.60 -1.82
N SER A 667 -5.11 -20.51 -2.72
CA SER A 667 -5.64 -21.87 -2.71
C SER A 667 -4.63 -22.85 -2.12
N ILE A 668 -4.72 -23.08 -0.80
CA ILE A 668 -3.99 -24.17 -0.12
C ILE A 668 -4.91 -25.39 -0.04
N LYS A 669 -4.38 -26.56 -0.41
CA LYS A 669 -5.13 -27.83 -0.37
C LYS A 669 -5.63 -28.13 1.04
N GLY A 670 -6.94 -28.33 1.18
CA GLY A 670 -7.62 -28.54 2.45
C GLY A 670 -8.19 -27.27 3.10
N PHE A 671 -7.90 -26.09 2.53
CA PHE A 671 -8.38 -24.78 2.98
C PHE A 671 -9.25 -24.09 1.92
N GLU A 672 -9.82 -24.84 0.98
CA GLU A 672 -10.56 -24.29 -0.17
C GLU A 672 -11.81 -23.50 0.26
N GLY A 673 -12.43 -23.84 1.40
CA GLY A 673 -13.54 -23.09 1.98
C GLY A 673 -13.14 -21.93 2.89
N LEU A 674 -11.83 -21.68 3.06
CA LEU A 674 -11.25 -20.71 4.00
C LEU A 674 -10.33 -19.70 3.31
N GLN A 675 -10.43 -19.56 1.99
CA GLN A 675 -9.52 -18.72 1.19
C GLN A 675 -9.55 -17.25 1.61
N GLU A 676 -10.73 -16.70 1.88
CA GLU A 676 -10.87 -15.30 2.32
C GLU A 676 -10.26 -15.08 3.74
N PRO A 677 -10.64 -15.85 4.78
CA PRO A 677 -9.97 -15.81 6.08
C PRO A 677 -8.45 -15.96 6.01
N LEU A 678 -7.99 -16.93 5.22
CA LEU A 678 -6.58 -17.19 5.00
C LEU A 678 -5.87 -16.00 4.37
N GLY A 679 -6.47 -15.40 3.33
CA GLY A 679 -5.95 -14.19 2.69
C GLY A 679 -5.84 -13.01 3.67
N GLN A 680 -6.81 -12.86 4.57
CA GLN A 680 -6.75 -11.84 5.63
C GLN A 680 -5.56 -12.08 6.58
N VAL A 681 -5.36 -13.32 7.04
CA VAL A 681 -4.26 -13.67 7.96
C VAL A 681 -2.89 -13.50 7.29
N ILE A 682 -2.73 -14.00 6.05
CA ILE A 682 -1.49 -13.82 5.27
C ILE A 682 -1.19 -12.33 5.11
N HIS A 683 -2.18 -11.52 4.76
CA HIS A 683 -1.99 -10.09 4.62
C HIS A 683 -1.57 -9.40 5.93
N GLN A 684 -2.09 -9.84 7.07
CA GLN A 684 -1.65 -9.33 8.37
C GLN A 684 -0.21 -9.74 8.70
N ILE A 685 0.21 -10.96 8.32
CA ILE A 685 1.61 -11.41 8.43
C ILE A 685 2.53 -10.58 7.53
N GLU A 686 2.13 -10.30 6.29
CA GLU A 686 2.87 -9.41 5.38
C GLU A 686 3.04 -8.01 5.95
N ARG A 687 1.96 -7.42 6.48
CA ARG A 687 2.00 -6.10 7.13
C ARG A 687 2.93 -6.07 8.33
N LEU A 688 2.93 -7.14 9.14
CA LEU A 688 3.85 -7.30 10.26
C LEU A 688 5.30 -7.40 9.79
N LEU A 689 5.60 -8.25 8.81
CA LEU A 689 6.95 -8.39 8.24
C LEU A 689 7.44 -7.07 7.63
N HIS A 690 6.56 -6.34 6.94
CA HIS A 690 6.86 -5.02 6.39
C HIS A 690 7.16 -4.00 7.50
N TRP A 691 6.38 -4.01 8.59
CA TRP A 691 6.63 -3.16 9.76
C TRP A 691 8.01 -3.43 10.35
N VAL A 692 8.31 -4.70 10.65
CA VAL A 692 9.61 -5.09 11.20
C VAL A 692 10.74 -4.72 10.25
N HIS A 693 10.56 -4.87 8.95
CA HIS A 693 11.55 -4.45 7.97
C HIS A 693 11.76 -2.94 7.97
N LYS A 694 10.70 -2.15 8.12
CA LYS A 694 10.79 -0.69 8.21
C LYS A 694 11.46 -0.24 9.51
N VAL A 695 11.11 -0.84 10.64
CA VAL A 695 11.67 -0.49 11.95
C VAL A 695 13.10 -1.01 12.08
N TRP A 696 13.40 -2.25 11.71
CA TRP A 696 14.67 -2.91 12.06
C TRP A 696 15.57 -3.20 10.87
N GLY A 697 15.09 -3.08 9.63
CA GLY A 697 15.83 -3.50 8.43
C GLY A 697 17.19 -2.80 8.24
N ASN A 698 17.35 -1.56 8.71
CA ASN A 698 18.63 -0.86 8.67
C ASN A 698 19.64 -1.40 9.70
N GLU A 699 19.18 -1.81 10.89
CA GLU A 699 20.05 -2.34 11.96
C GLU A 699 20.38 -3.81 11.77
N LEU A 700 19.50 -4.54 11.08
CA LEU A 700 19.63 -5.95 10.74
C LEU A 700 20.31 -6.17 9.37
N ASP A 701 20.77 -5.11 8.71
CA ASP A 701 21.38 -5.14 7.37
C ASP A 701 20.51 -5.79 6.28
N TRP A 702 19.18 -5.70 6.40
CA TRP A 702 18.24 -6.26 5.41
C TRP A 702 18.25 -5.50 4.08
N ASN A 703 18.66 -4.23 4.09
CA ASN A 703 18.62 -3.33 2.94
C ASN A 703 19.88 -3.35 2.07
N MET A 704 20.95 -4.04 2.49
CA MET A 704 22.26 -3.98 1.81
C MET A 704 22.41 -4.91 0.60
N GLN A 705 21.39 -5.69 0.24
CA GLN A 705 21.48 -6.70 -0.84
C GLN A 705 20.43 -6.56 -1.96
N ALA A 706 19.69 -5.45 -2.00
CA ALA A 706 18.71 -5.16 -3.05
C ALA A 706 19.27 -4.28 -4.18
#